data_AF-A0A2E9AQ87-F1
#
_entry.id   AF-A0A2E9AQ87-F1
#
_cell.length_a   1.000
_cell.length_b   1.000
_cell.length_c   1.000
_cell.angle_alpha   90.00
_cell.angle_beta   90.00
_cell.angle_gamma   90.00
#
_symmetry.space_group_name_H-M   'P 1'
#
loop_
_entity.id
_entity.type
_entity.pdbx_description
1 polymer ?
#
loop_
_entity_poly.entity_id
_entity_poly.type
_entity_poly.pdbx_seq_one_letter_code
_entity_poly.pdbx_strand_id
1 'polypeptide(L)'
;MSNRATSATILTAMLLLTVPYAVLATDSDGDGTDDANDDFPNNPCADTDTDGDGLPDTVVSGCTFQSIVAYTSFEDPFTNGAKYFDTGNGTSNYYLWNNANEPHVAHNQTNGSEIGFTTFYTSNGGVGLTDGDYFGTANYTGTVGNYTDGLQGYQMGDVDGIATLSLESVSADSLTFDMFVQDTGYEWSSQYGYDWINVTFSGANGDVNILSTYGDDLDNNYSGLKGVWTSYSVNIGSAGLGSLEIDLSSNSQTESIYIDNVVFTSTVSMMADADDDNDGWLDTDEVDCGTDPLDANDVPVDSDNNGICDALEGDDFDGDGIPNDSDPDDDNDGVNDTDDDFPLNPNETTDTDGDGIGDNADTDDDGDGFSDTIETDCGSDPLDGMSTPADGDGDGICDELDTDDDNDGVADSDDAFPNDSTEWADADGDGKGDNVDDDDDNDGVSDLMEERCFSDPLDANSLPTDTDGDGECDPIDYDDDGDGYTDQVEGWCGSDPLDVNSIPVDSDGDGDCDTMDNDSDNDGVNDDDDAFPDDNSEWLDTDGDGIGDNSDADDDDDGWSDDDEDNCGSDGMDSGSVPVDSDSDGVCDGMDSDDDGDGVDDVDDAFPDNPAEWDDTDGDGIGDNYDDDDDGDGWSDSTEGDCGSDPMDDGSVPMDNDGDGNCDSLDPDDDGDGVADGDDAFPFDGLEWDDTDGDGIGNNADEDDDGDQFSDSFEEDCASNPLNSASVPGDLDGDDICDEMDPDDTDGPNYVDPNEDNGTPGFGLISALAVLALAAFARRD
;
A
#
# COMPACT_ATOMS: atom_id res chain seq x y z
N MET A 1 -8.29 -75.73 -52.28
CA MET A 1 -7.79 -74.75 -53.27
C MET A 1 -9.02 -74.08 -53.87
N SER A 2 -9.50 -72.96 -53.34
CA SER A 2 -8.99 -71.58 -53.47
C SER A 2 -9.90 -70.78 -54.43
N ASN A 3 -10.72 -69.94 -53.81
CA ASN A 3 -11.25 -68.60 -54.14
C ASN A 3 -11.81 -68.25 -55.53
N ARG A 4 -13.11 -67.87 -55.49
CA ARG A 4 -13.87 -66.93 -56.34
C ARG A 4 -13.85 -65.54 -55.64
N ALA A 5 -14.20 -64.38 -56.18
CA ALA A 5 -14.88 -63.94 -57.41
C ALA A 5 -14.39 -62.51 -57.76
N THR A 6 -14.71 -62.07 -58.98
CA THR A 6 -14.28 -60.88 -59.72
C THR A 6 -15.01 -59.56 -59.40
N SER A 7 -14.20 -58.49 -59.27
CA SER A 7 -14.43 -57.04 -59.43
C SER A 7 -14.90 -56.62 -60.85
N ALA A 8 -15.30 -55.40 -61.22
CA ALA A 8 -15.83 -54.17 -60.62
C ALA A 8 -16.00 -53.11 -61.77
N THR A 9 -16.89 -52.11 -61.55
CA THR A 9 -16.83 -50.68 -61.99
C THR A 9 -16.84 -50.30 -63.50
N ILE A 10 -17.47 -49.23 -64.05
CA ILE A 10 -18.00 -47.90 -63.63
C ILE A 10 -19.04 -47.40 -64.68
N LEU A 11 -20.10 -46.68 -64.26
CA LEU A 11 -20.66 -45.52 -64.99
C LEU A 11 -21.44 -44.59 -64.03
N THR A 12 -20.98 -43.35 -63.87
CA THR A 12 -21.55 -42.21 -63.08
C THR A 12 -21.40 -40.96 -63.97
N ALA A 13 -22.13 -39.83 -63.90
CA ALA A 13 -23.11 -39.27 -62.96
C ALA A 13 -23.89 -38.14 -63.68
N MET A 14 -25.16 -37.90 -63.31
CA MET A 14 -25.74 -36.57 -63.13
C MET A 14 -27.17 -36.67 -62.58
N LEU A 15 -27.44 -35.83 -61.58
CA LEU A 15 -28.73 -35.26 -61.16
C LEU A 15 -29.32 -35.71 -59.80
N LEU A 16 -29.67 -34.67 -59.04
CA LEU A 16 -30.54 -34.52 -57.85
C LEU A 16 -29.89 -34.63 -56.47
N LEU A 17 -29.71 -33.43 -55.88
CA LEU A 17 -29.75 -33.19 -54.44
C LEU A 17 -30.98 -33.89 -53.85
N THR A 18 -30.75 -34.71 -52.83
CA THR A 18 -31.76 -35.06 -51.84
C THR A 18 -31.19 -34.68 -50.48
N VAL A 19 -31.89 -33.76 -49.83
CA VAL A 19 -31.78 -33.38 -48.42
C VAL A 19 -31.82 -34.66 -47.56
N PRO A 20 -31.02 -34.80 -46.50
CA PRO A 20 -31.31 -35.81 -45.50
C PRO A 20 -32.59 -35.38 -44.78
N TYR A 21 -33.66 -36.15 -44.94
CA TYR A 21 -34.77 -36.10 -43.99
C TYR A 21 -34.24 -36.62 -42.66
N ALA A 22 -34.06 -35.73 -41.69
CA ALA A 22 -34.12 -36.11 -40.30
C ALA A 22 -35.57 -36.54 -40.03
N VAL A 23 -35.78 -37.80 -39.70
CA VAL A 23 -36.95 -38.20 -38.92
C VAL A 23 -36.48 -38.02 -37.49
N LEU A 24 -36.81 -36.86 -36.91
CA LEU A 24 -36.82 -36.69 -35.46
C LEU A 24 -37.88 -37.67 -34.94
N ALA A 25 -37.56 -38.44 -33.89
CA ALA A 25 -38.61 -38.99 -33.05
C ALA A 25 -39.38 -37.78 -32.50
N THR A 26 -40.69 -37.77 -32.67
CA THR A 26 -41.60 -36.72 -32.21
C THR A 26 -42.35 -37.27 -31.01
N ASP A 27 -41.64 -37.84 -30.05
CA ASP A 27 -42.19 -38.37 -28.80
C ASP A 27 -41.29 -37.71 -27.75
N SER A 28 -41.68 -36.49 -27.39
CA SER A 28 -40.81 -35.50 -26.74
C SER A 28 -40.63 -35.78 -25.25
N ASP A 29 -41.60 -36.42 -24.60
CA ASP A 29 -41.52 -36.87 -23.21
C ASP A 29 -41.22 -38.37 -23.04
N GLY A 30 -41.31 -39.16 -24.11
CA GLY A 30 -40.90 -40.55 -24.13
C GLY A 30 -41.91 -41.52 -23.50
N ASP A 31 -43.18 -41.14 -23.37
CA ASP A 31 -44.23 -42.02 -22.87
C ASP A 31 -44.68 -43.09 -23.88
N GLY A 32 -44.31 -42.90 -25.15
CA GLY A 32 -44.57 -43.81 -26.26
C GLY A 32 -45.67 -43.37 -27.22
N THR A 33 -46.27 -42.19 -27.02
CA THR A 33 -47.20 -41.54 -27.93
C THR A 33 -46.46 -40.46 -28.74
N ASP A 34 -46.69 -40.40 -30.06
CA ASP A 34 -46.04 -39.37 -30.89
C ASP A 34 -46.75 -38.02 -30.63
N ASP A 35 -46.03 -36.93 -30.35
CA ASP A 35 -46.42 -35.50 -30.14
C ASP A 35 -47.59 -35.00 -31.00
N ALA A 36 -47.80 -35.60 -32.18
CA ALA A 36 -48.87 -35.22 -33.10
C ALA A 36 -50.23 -35.84 -32.76
N ASN A 37 -50.25 -36.82 -31.86
CA ASN A 37 -51.43 -37.52 -31.34
C ASN A 37 -51.34 -37.67 -29.81
N ASP A 38 -50.54 -36.81 -29.20
CA ASP A 38 -50.37 -36.71 -27.76
C ASP A 38 -50.99 -35.37 -27.37
N ASP A 39 -52.01 -35.39 -26.52
CA ASP A 39 -52.66 -34.17 -26.05
C ASP A 39 -51.84 -33.47 -24.95
N PHE A 40 -50.85 -34.18 -24.39
CA PHE A 40 -49.85 -33.66 -23.46
C PHE A 40 -48.40 -33.92 -23.92
N PRO A 41 -47.94 -33.39 -25.09
CA PRO A 41 -46.68 -33.77 -25.75
C PRO A 41 -45.36 -33.62 -24.97
N ASN A 42 -45.39 -33.06 -23.76
CA ASN A 42 -44.21 -32.86 -22.93
C ASN A 42 -44.41 -33.41 -21.51
N ASN A 43 -45.47 -34.19 -21.28
CA ASN A 43 -45.81 -34.75 -19.99
C ASN A 43 -45.88 -36.28 -20.06
N PRO A 44 -44.86 -37.00 -19.56
CA PRO A 44 -44.80 -38.45 -19.69
C PRO A 44 -45.81 -39.21 -18.80
N CYS A 45 -46.68 -38.49 -18.10
CA CYS A 45 -47.68 -39.06 -17.20
C CYS A 45 -49.07 -39.20 -17.83
N ALA A 46 -49.32 -38.61 -19.00
CA ALA A 46 -50.60 -38.70 -19.71
C ALA A 46 -50.42 -38.43 -21.20
N ASP A 47 -51.26 -39.02 -22.05
CA ASP A 47 -51.18 -38.89 -23.51
C ASP A 47 -52.49 -38.54 -24.22
N THR A 48 -53.64 -38.68 -23.55
CA THR A 48 -54.98 -38.60 -24.15
C THR A 48 -55.86 -37.65 -23.35
N ASP A 49 -56.58 -36.78 -24.07
CA ASP A 49 -57.63 -35.85 -23.58
C ASP A 49 -58.82 -35.91 -24.57
N THR A 50 -59.81 -36.74 -24.25
CA THR A 50 -60.90 -37.11 -25.17
C THR A 50 -61.86 -35.95 -25.42
N ASP A 51 -62.12 -35.10 -24.44
CA ASP A 51 -63.05 -33.97 -24.54
C ASP A 51 -62.36 -32.61 -24.81
N GLY A 52 -61.05 -32.53 -24.58
CA GLY A 52 -60.20 -31.37 -24.84
C GLY A 52 -60.26 -30.30 -23.74
N ASP A 53 -60.66 -30.64 -22.52
CA ASP A 53 -60.76 -29.72 -21.40
C ASP A 53 -59.41 -29.42 -20.72
N GLY A 54 -58.37 -30.19 -21.05
CA GLY A 54 -57.01 -30.08 -20.54
C GLY A 54 -56.72 -30.97 -19.32
N LEU A 55 -57.66 -31.81 -18.90
CA LEU A 55 -57.45 -32.92 -17.99
C LEU A 55 -57.25 -34.22 -18.79
N PRO A 56 -56.37 -35.12 -18.32
CA PRO A 56 -56.11 -36.36 -19.03
C PRO A 56 -57.11 -37.46 -18.68
N ASP A 57 -57.58 -38.23 -19.67
CA ASP A 57 -58.47 -39.38 -19.45
C ASP A 57 -57.89 -40.36 -18.43
N THR A 58 -56.57 -40.59 -18.52
CA THR A 58 -55.86 -41.43 -17.55
C THR A 58 -54.49 -40.87 -17.22
N VAL A 59 -54.12 -41.00 -15.96
CA VAL A 59 -52.76 -40.70 -15.47
C VAL A 59 -52.04 -42.00 -15.15
N VAL A 60 -50.79 -42.12 -15.59
CA VAL A 60 -49.92 -43.25 -15.23
C VAL A 60 -49.78 -43.31 -13.71
N SER A 61 -50.24 -44.40 -13.09
CA SER A 61 -50.29 -44.54 -11.63
C SER A 61 -48.92 -44.35 -10.95
N GLY A 62 -48.85 -43.37 -10.04
CA GLY A 62 -47.63 -43.00 -9.32
C GLY A 62 -46.61 -42.22 -10.15
N CYS A 63 -47.00 -41.77 -11.36
CA CYS A 63 -46.19 -40.89 -12.17
C CYS A 63 -46.15 -39.49 -11.57
N THR A 64 -44.96 -38.92 -11.55
CA THR A 64 -44.71 -37.53 -11.21
C THR A 64 -43.71 -37.02 -12.23
N PHE A 65 -43.84 -35.77 -12.65
CA PHE A 65 -42.91 -35.15 -13.59
C PHE A 65 -42.30 -33.90 -12.96
N GLN A 66 -41.12 -33.53 -13.45
CA GLN A 66 -40.45 -32.30 -13.03
C GLN A 66 -40.87 -31.16 -13.94
N SER A 67 -41.48 -30.13 -13.36
CA SER A 67 -41.82 -28.89 -14.05
C SER A 67 -40.76 -27.83 -13.76
N ILE A 68 -40.41 -27.02 -14.75
CA ILE A 68 -39.52 -25.85 -14.57
C ILE A 68 -40.34 -24.74 -13.91
N VAL A 69 -39.91 -24.29 -12.74
CA VAL A 69 -40.58 -23.21 -11.98
C VAL A 69 -39.87 -21.87 -12.12
N ALA A 70 -38.57 -21.88 -12.38
CA ALA A 70 -37.78 -20.71 -12.73
C ALA A 70 -36.52 -21.12 -13.49
N TYR A 71 -35.98 -20.23 -14.32
CA TYR A 71 -34.73 -20.47 -15.04
C TYR A 71 -34.07 -19.16 -15.48
N THR A 72 -32.77 -19.20 -15.75
CA THR A 72 -32.05 -18.19 -16.51
C THR A 72 -30.87 -18.82 -17.26
N SER A 73 -30.71 -18.50 -18.54
CA SER A 73 -29.48 -18.70 -19.32
C SER A 73 -28.84 -17.37 -19.70
N PHE A 74 -29.25 -16.29 -19.02
CA PHE A 74 -28.78 -14.92 -19.19
C PHE A 74 -28.98 -14.38 -20.62
N GLU A 75 -30.00 -14.88 -21.33
CA GLU A 75 -30.36 -14.37 -22.65
C GLU A 75 -31.13 -13.06 -22.58
N ASP A 76 -31.90 -12.92 -21.51
CA ASP A 76 -32.60 -11.70 -21.16
C ASP A 76 -31.88 -11.06 -19.95
N PRO A 77 -31.24 -9.89 -20.11
CA PRO A 77 -31.35 -8.92 -21.20
C PRO A 77 -30.22 -9.01 -22.24
N PHE A 78 -30.54 -8.62 -23.49
CA PHE A 78 -29.56 -8.60 -24.58
C PHE A 78 -28.42 -7.61 -24.34
N THR A 79 -27.22 -8.15 -24.16
CA THR A 79 -26.00 -7.36 -23.99
C THR A 79 -25.14 -7.39 -25.27
N ASN A 80 -24.23 -6.43 -25.44
CA ASN A 80 -23.09 -6.58 -26.35
C ASN A 80 -21.86 -6.91 -25.50
N GLY A 81 -21.35 -8.14 -25.56
CA GLY A 81 -20.16 -8.57 -24.82
C GLY A 81 -19.00 -7.56 -24.88
N ALA A 82 -18.77 -6.90 -23.75
CA ALA A 82 -17.79 -5.84 -23.55
C ALA A 82 -17.31 -5.88 -22.09
N LYS A 83 -16.41 -4.97 -21.71
CA LYS A 83 -16.05 -4.76 -20.30
C LYS A 83 -17.13 -3.92 -19.61
N TYR A 84 -17.41 -4.22 -18.36
CA TYR A 84 -18.22 -3.41 -17.47
C TYR A 84 -17.30 -2.43 -16.74
N PHE A 85 -17.66 -1.15 -16.70
CA PHE A 85 -16.89 -0.13 -15.99
C PHE A 85 -17.68 0.34 -14.79
N ASP A 86 -17.23 -0.03 -13.61
CA ASP A 86 -17.92 0.41 -12.41
C ASP A 86 -17.62 1.87 -12.09
N THR A 87 -18.67 2.64 -11.77
CA THR A 87 -18.54 4.04 -11.35
C THR A 87 -18.62 4.21 -9.83
N GLY A 88 -18.76 3.12 -9.09
CA GLY A 88 -18.73 3.09 -7.63
C GLY A 88 -17.32 3.24 -7.08
N ASN A 89 -17.22 3.31 -5.75
CA ASN A 89 -15.93 3.37 -5.07
C ASN A 89 -15.43 1.96 -4.74
N GLY A 90 -14.35 1.52 -5.40
CA GLY A 90 -13.74 0.20 -5.18
C GLY A 90 -13.31 -0.11 -3.74
N THR A 91 -13.26 0.88 -2.85
CA THR A 91 -12.96 0.71 -1.41
C THR A 91 -14.18 0.48 -0.52
N SER A 92 -15.40 0.47 -1.07
CA SER A 92 -16.66 0.32 -0.31
C SER A 92 -17.50 -0.84 -0.85
N ASN A 93 -18.49 -1.29 -0.06
CA ASN A 93 -19.40 -2.37 -0.46
C ASN A 93 -20.68 -1.78 -1.06
N TYR A 94 -21.19 -2.32 -2.17
CA TYR A 94 -22.38 -1.80 -2.86
C TYR A 94 -22.94 -2.77 -3.89
N TYR A 95 -24.20 -2.56 -4.30
CA TYR A 95 -24.79 -3.23 -5.45
C TYR A 95 -24.28 -2.64 -6.77
N LEU A 96 -23.99 -3.49 -7.74
CA LEU A 96 -23.62 -3.07 -9.10
C LEU A 96 -24.87 -2.67 -9.90
N TRP A 97 -24.74 -1.66 -10.76
CA TRP A 97 -25.85 -1.09 -11.52
C TRP A 97 -25.61 -1.18 -13.03
N ASN A 98 -26.68 -1.41 -13.80
CA ASN A 98 -26.56 -1.51 -15.25
C ASN A 98 -26.17 -0.18 -15.91
N ASN A 99 -25.06 -0.19 -16.64
CA ASN A 99 -24.61 0.95 -17.42
C ASN A 99 -25.13 0.92 -18.86
N ALA A 100 -25.28 2.10 -19.47
CA ALA A 100 -25.77 2.21 -20.83
C ALA A 100 -24.73 1.70 -21.86
N ASN A 101 -25.10 0.66 -22.62
CA ASN A 101 -24.25 0.00 -23.64
C ASN A 101 -23.09 -0.85 -23.08
N GLU A 102 -23.22 -1.29 -21.83
CA GLU A 102 -22.28 -2.20 -21.17
C GLU A 102 -22.98 -3.53 -20.82
N PRO A 103 -22.24 -4.54 -20.36
CA PRO A 103 -22.85 -5.74 -19.82
C PRO A 103 -23.81 -5.47 -18.68
N HIS A 104 -24.89 -6.25 -18.64
CA HIS A 104 -25.80 -6.23 -17.52
C HIS A 104 -25.22 -7.02 -16.35
N VAL A 105 -25.25 -6.38 -15.18
CA VAL A 105 -24.80 -6.90 -13.89
C VAL A 105 -25.96 -7.11 -12.91
N ALA A 106 -27.14 -6.61 -13.29
CA ALA A 106 -28.42 -6.89 -12.65
C ALA A 106 -29.53 -7.04 -13.70
N HIS A 107 -30.56 -7.83 -13.39
CA HIS A 107 -31.76 -7.99 -14.19
C HIS A 107 -32.96 -8.19 -13.27
N ASN A 108 -34.12 -7.64 -13.64
CA ASN A 108 -35.37 -7.87 -12.93
C ASN A 108 -36.31 -8.62 -13.87
N GLN A 109 -36.94 -9.68 -13.35
CA GLN A 109 -37.85 -10.56 -14.10
C GLN A 109 -38.99 -9.80 -14.81
N THR A 110 -39.42 -8.63 -14.30
CA THR A 110 -40.53 -7.85 -14.89
C THR A 110 -40.27 -7.46 -16.36
N ASN A 111 -39.02 -7.49 -16.81
CA ASN A 111 -38.62 -7.14 -18.18
C ASN A 111 -38.36 -8.35 -19.09
N GLY A 112 -38.60 -9.58 -18.63
CA GLY A 112 -38.25 -10.81 -19.36
C GLY A 112 -39.02 -12.07 -18.95
N SER A 113 -38.60 -13.22 -19.48
CA SER A 113 -39.13 -14.55 -19.11
C SER A 113 -38.20 -15.35 -18.20
N GLU A 114 -37.01 -14.83 -17.93
CA GLU A 114 -36.00 -15.43 -17.05
C GLU A 114 -36.09 -14.80 -15.65
N ILE A 115 -35.62 -15.54 -14.65
CA ILE A 115 -35.56 -15.04 -13.27
C ILE A 115 -34.58 -13.86 -13.16
N GLY A 116 -34.91 -12.87 -12.32
CA GLY A 116 -34.03 -11.75 -12.07
C GLY A 116 -32.77 -12.15 -11.30
N PHE A 117 -31.78 -11.27 -11.33
CA PHE A 117 -30.53 -11.40 -10.58
C PHE A 117 -29.97 -10.04 -10.20
N THR A 118 -29.22 -10.01 -9.11
CA THR A 118 -28.47 -8.84 -8.66
C THR A 118 -27.03 -9.25 -8.40
N THR A 119 -26.12 -8.29 -8.49
CA THR A 119 -24.73 -8.51 -8.08
C THR A 119 -24.33 -7.50 -7.02
N PHE A 120 -23.75 -8.00 -5.94
CA PHE A 120 -23.19 -7.20 -4.87
C PHE A 120 -21.67 -7.30 -4.87
N TYR A 121 -20.99 -6.17 -4.75
CA TYR A 121 -19.55 -6.09 -4.62
C TYR A 121 -19.16 -5.80 -3.17
N THR A 122 -18.22 -6.57 -2.64
CA THR A 122 -17.61 -6.40 -1.32
C THR A 122 -16.14 -6.05 -1.52
N SER A 123 -15.73 -4.90 -1.00
CA SER A 123 -14.37 -4.42 -1.12
C SER A 123 -13.40 -5.14 -0.18
N ASN A 124 -12.21 -5.44 -0.70
CA ASN A 124 -11.04 -5.83 0.10
C ASN A 124 -10.00 -4.69 0.22
N GLY A 125 -10.38 -3.44 -0.10
CA GLY A 125 -9.49 -2.27 -0.16
C GLY A 125 -8.69 -2.14 -1.45
N GLY A 126 -9.06 -2.87 -2.50
CA GLY A 126 -8.48 -2.79 -3.85
C GLY A 126 -9.11 -1.71 -4.72
N VAL A 127 -8.79 -1.71 -6.03
CA VAL A 127 -9.36 -0.78 -7.01
C VAL A 127 -10.77 -1.19 -7.46
N GLY A 128 -11.19 -2.43 -7.18
CA GLY A 128 -12.49 -2.99 -7.58
C GLY A 128 -12.67 -2.99 -9.10
N LEU A 129 -13.92 -3.04 -9.55
CA LEU A 129 -14.28 -3.12 -10.97
C LEU A 129 -14.14 -1.78 -11.75
N THR A 130 -13.37 -0.82 -11.21
CA THR A 130 -13.31 0.56 -11.73
C THR A 130 -12.33 0.74 -12.90
N ASP A 131 -11.39 -0.18 -13.09
CA ASP A 131 -10.45 -0.18 -14.22
C ASP A 131 -10.99 -0.94 -15.46
N GLY A 132 -12.14 -1.59 -15.29
CA GLY A 132 -13.01 -2.08 -16.34
C GLY A 132 -12.74 -3.54 -16.66
N ASP A 133 -13.67 -4.41 -16.28
CA ASP A 133 -13.48 -5.85 -16.27
C ASP A 133 -14.47 -6.61 -17.12
N TYR A 134 -14.11 -7.82 -17.50
CA TYR A 134 -15.05 -8.71 -18.16
C TYR A 134 -15.99 -9.29 -17.13
N PHE A 135 -17.07 -8.54 -16.87
CA PHE A 135 -18.01 -8.79 -15.80
C PHE A 135 -19.44 -8.56 -16.29
N GLY A 136 -20.40 -9.40 -15.88
CA GLY A 136 -21.80 -9.34 -16.29
C GLY A 136 -22.16 -10.33 -17.41
N THR A 137 -23.35 -10.16 -18.01
CA THR A 137 -23.83 -10.98 -19.13
C THR A 137 -22.90 -10.87 -20.36
N ALA A 138 -22.58 -11.98 -21.04
CA ALA A 138 -21.63 -11.98 -22.15
C ALA A 138 -22.02 -13.00 -23.25
N ASN A 139 -21.78 -12.66 -24.52
CA ASN A 139 -22.34 -13.41 -25.68
C ASN A 139 -21.34 -14.33 -26.42
N TYR A 140 -20.04 -14.07 -26.31
CA TYR A 140 -18.99 -14.93 -26.91
C TYR A 140 -17.61 -14.38 -26.54
N THR A 141 -16.91 -15.04 -25.62
CA THR A 141 -15.62 -14.54 -25.10
C THR A 141 -14.41 -15.16 -25.78
N GLY A 142 -14.61 -16.15 -26.67
CA GLY A 142 -13.52 -16.94 -27.26
C GLY A 142 -12.82 -17.89 -26.27
N THR A 143 -12.99 -17.69 -24.96
CA THR A 143 -12.48 -18.54 -23.88
C THR A 143 -13.27 -19.85 -23.78
N VAL A 144 -14.58 -19.77 -23.53
CA VAL A 144 -15.45 -20.93 -23.29
C VAL A 144 -15.92 -21.60 -24.58
N GLY A 145 -15.64 -20.98 -25.72
CA GLY A 145 -16.27 -21.37 -26.99
C GLY A 145 -17.74 -20.95 -26.98
N ASN A 146 -18.64 -21.91 -26.86
CA ASN A 146 -20.08 -21.65 -26.75
C ASN A 146 -20.52 -21.84 -25.30
N TYR A 147 -21.49 -21.02 -24.90
CA TYR A 147 -22.35 -21.22 -23.74
C TYR A 147 -23.16 -22.53 -23.90
N THR A 148 -23.58 -23.13 -22.78
CA THR A 148 -24.25 -24.43 -22.74
C THR A 148 -25.72 -24.34 -23.14
N ASP A 149 -26.35 -23.20 -22.93
CA ASP A 149 -27.64 -22.81 -23.50
C ASP A 149 -27.53 -21.45 -24.22
N GLY A 150 -28.36 -21.25 -25.24
CA GLY A 150 -28.42 -19.97 -25.95
C GLY A 150 -27.11 -19.43 -26.57
N LEU A 151 -26.96 -18.10 -26.55
CA LEU A 151 -25.82 -17.33 -27.03
C LEU A 151 -25.07 -16.60 -25.92
N GLN A 152 -25.67 -16.34 -24.77
CA GLN A 152 -25.15 -15.57 -23.66
C GLN A 152 -24.97 -16.46 -22.42
N GLY A 153 -24.28 -15.91 -21.44
CA GLY A 153 -24.17 -16.44 -20.08
C GLY A 153 -23.64 -15.35 -19.17
N TYR A 154 -23.38 -15.64 -17.91
CA TYR A 154 -22.81 -14.67 -16.97
C TYR A 154 -21.30 -14.86 -16.83
N GLN A 155 -20.52 -13.79 -16.89
CA GLN A 155 -19.08 -13.82 -16.65
C GLN A 155 -18.73 -13.01 -15.39
N MET A 156 -17.84 -13.56 -14.57
CA MET A 156 -17.21 -12.85 -13.46
C MET A 156 -15.70 -13.07 -13.55
N GLY A 157 -14.92 -11.99 -13.60
CA GLY A 157 -13.46 -12.04 -13.64
C GLY A 157 -12.85 -10.71 -13.19
N ASP A 158 -11.60 -10.76 -12.71
CA ASP A 158 -10.84 -9.62 -12.16
C ASP A 158 -11.65 -8.76 -11.20
N VAL A 159 -12.16 -9.35 -10.12
CA VAL A 159 -13.08 -8.64 -9.24
C VAL A 159 -12.36 -7.59 -8.39
N ASP A 160 -11.09 -7.82 -8.05
CA ASP A 160 -10.31 -6.97 -7.15
C ASP A 160 -10.99 -6.72 -5.78
N GLY A 161 -11.77 -7.72 -5.37
CA GLY A 161 -12.64 -7.76 -4.20
C GLY A 161 -13.39 -9.10 -4.18
N ILE A 162 -14.62 -9.10 -3.69
CA ILE A 162 -15.52 -10.25 -3.76
C ILE A 162 -16.80 -9.81 -4.46
N ALA A 163 -17.24 -10.56 -5.47
CA ALA A 163 -18.51 -10.32 -6.14
C ALA A 163 -19.45 -11.49 -5.87
N THR A 164 -20.67 -11.17 -5.47
CA THR A 164 -21.73 -12.13 -5.19
C THR A 164 -22.86 -11.93 -6.18
N LEU A 165 -23.03 -12.88 -7.11
CA LEU A 165 -24.21 -12.97 -7.97
C LEU A 165 -25.31 -13.68 -7.18
N SER A 166 -26.47 -13.04 -7.02
CA SER A 166 -27.64 -13.58 -6.33
C SER A 166 -28.84 -13.56 -7.26
N LEU A 167 -29.48 -14.71 -7.47
CA LEU A 167 -30.74 -14.80 -8.23
C LEU A 167 -31.94 -14.40 -7.36
N GLU A 168 -33.08 -14.06 -7.95
CA GLU A 168 -34.31 -13.89 -7.15
C GLU A 168 -34.69 -15.19 -6.42
N SER A 169 -35.37 -15.05 -5.28
CA SER A 169 -35.74 -16.22 -4.47
C SER A 169 -36.81 -17.07 -5.14
N VAL A 170 -36.62 -18.39 -5.12
CA VAL A 170 -37.53 -19.38 -5.69
C VAL A 170 -37.72 -20.55 -4.73
N SER A 171 -38.93 -21.12 -4.72
CA SER A 171 -39.21 -22.38 -4.04
C SER A 171 -39.20 -23.52 -5.06
N ALA A 172 -38.23 -24.43 -4.96
CA ALA A 172 -38.06 -25.54 -5.90
C ALA A 172 -37.51 -26.80 -5.21
N ASP A 173 -37.72 -27.97 -5.83
CA ASP A 173 -37.20 -29.24 -5.33
C ASP A 173 -35.73 -29.46 -5.69
N SER A 174 -35.35 -29.08 -6.92
CA SER A 174 -34.00 -29.25 -7.44
C SER A 174 -33.52 -28.06 -8.26
N LEU A 175 -32.21 -27.88 -8.28
CA LEU A 175 -31.48 -26.87 -9.01
C LEU A 175 -30.42 -27.53 -9.90
N THR A 176 -30.32 -27.10 -11.14
CA THR A 176 -29.19 -27.39 -12.03
C THR A 176 -28.58 -26.11 -12.58
N PHE A 177 -27.26 -26.08 -12.76
CA PHE A 177 -26.57 -25.00 -13.46
C PHE A 177 -25.25 -25.50 -14.05
N ASP A 178 -24.77 -24.82 -15.08
CA ASP A 178 -23.48 -25.08 -15.69
C ASP A 178 -22.48 -23.99 -15.29
N MET A 179 -21.26 -24.41 -14.94
CA MET A 179 -20.17 -23.48 -14.62
C MET A 179 -18.88 -23.88 -15.34
N PHE A 180 -18.19 -22.90 -15.91
CA PHE A 180 -16.86 -23.05 -16.48
C PHE A 180 -15.88 -22.20 -15.68
N VAL A 181 -14.77 -22.81 -15.25
CA VAL A 181 -13.69 -22.10 -14.56
C VAL A 181 -12.51 -21.93 -15.52
N GLN A 182 -12.20 -20.70 -15.91
CA GLN A 182 -11.05 -20.37 -16.75
C GLN A 182 -9.79 -20.32 -15.90
N ASP A 183 -8.75 -21.02 -16.34
CA ASP A 183 -7.47 -21.14 -15.65
C ASP A 183 -6.29 -20.59 -16.46
N THR A 184 -5.55 -19.67 -15.83
CA THR A 184 -4.23 -19.23 -16.29
C THR A 184 -3.20 -19.02 -15.17
N GLY A 185 -3.53 -19.36 -13.90
CA GLY A 185 -2.62 -19.25 -12.76
C GLY A 185 -3.25 -18.81 -11.44
N TYR A 186 -4.25 -19.55 -10.93
CA TYR A 186 -4.81 -19.30 -9.58
C TYR A 186 -3.72 -19.58 -8.52
N GLU A 187 -3.15 -18.53 -7.92
CA GLU A 187 -1.95 -18.66 -7.09
C GLU A 187 -2.29 -18.89 -5.60
N TRP A 188 -1.82 -20.01 -5.02
CA TRP A 188 -1.82 -20.16 -3.57
C TRP A 188 -0.73 -19.28 -2.93
N SER A 189 -1.10 -18.10 -2.43
CA SER A 189 -0.23 -17.30 -1.56
C SER A 189 -0.59 -17.55 -0.08
N SER A 190 0.38 -18.03 0.70
CA SER A 190 0.16 -18.47 2.09
C SER A 190 -0.02 -17.33 3.11
N GLN A 191 -0.26 -16.10 2.68
CA GLN A 191 -0.39 -14.96 3.60
C GLN A 191 -1.72 -14.22 3.50
N TYR A 192 -2.41 -14.27 2.35
CA TYR A 192 -3.78 -13.78 2.15
C TYR A 192 -4.35 -14.53 0.94
N GLY A 193 -5.38 -15.36 1.15
CA GLY A 193 -5.97 -16.20 0.11
C GLY A 193 -6.91 -15.38 -0.77
N TYR A 194 -6.43 -14.97 -1.94
CA TYR A 194 -7.13 -13.99 -2.77
C TYR A 194 -8.10 -14.61 -3.78
N ASP A 195 -7.94 -15.89 -4.16
CA ASP A 195 -8.76 -16.47 -5.23
C ASP A 195 -9.55 -17.68 -4.74
N TRP A 196 -10.88 -17.60 -4.78
CA TRP A 196 -11.78 -18.68 -4.40
C TRP A 196 -13.18 -18.50 -4.99
N ILE A 197 -13.88 -19.63 -5.10
CA ILE A 197 -15.27 -19.72 -5.56
C ILE A 197 -16.08 -20.35 -4.43
N ASN A 198 -17.23 -19.75 -4.11
CA ASN A 198 -18.22 -20.33 -3.22
C ASN A 198 -19.58 -20.28 -3.92
N VAL A 199 -20.28 -21.41 -3.95
CA VAL A 199 -21.61 -21.54 -4.54
C VAL A 199 -22.53 -22.17 -3.50
N THR A 200 -23.57 -21.43 -3.14
CA THR A 200 -24.52 -21.80 -2.09
C THR A 200 -25.93 -21.53 -2.56
N PHE A 201 -26.89 -22.39 -2.21
CA PHE A 201 -28.30 -22.03 -2.25
C PHE A 201 -28.72 -21.62 -0.84
N SER A 202 -28.96 -20.34 -0.61
CA SER A 202 -29.38 -19.82 0.69
C SER A 202 -30.89 -19.84 0.80
N GLY A 203 -31.42 -20.66 1.71
CA GLY A 203 -32.86 -20.88 1.87
C GLY A 203 -33.36 -20.59 3.27
N ALA A 204 -34.64 -20.22 3.40
CA ALA A 204 -35.29 -19.88 4.66
C ALA A 204 -35.18 -20.96 5.75
N ASN A 205 -35.08 -22.24 5.35
CA ASN A 205 -34.95 -23.39 6.26
C ASN A 205 -33.50 -23.88 6.43
N GLY A 206 -32.54 -23.22 5.78
CA GLY A 206 -31.10 -23.49 5.88
C GLY A 206 -30.40 -23.59 4.53
N ASP A 207 -29.10 -23.30 4.54
CA ASP A 207 -28.28 -23.24 3.33
C ASP A 207 -27.84 -24.61 2.81
N VAL A 208 -27.79 -24.75 1.49
CA VAL A 208 -27.20 -25.90 0.78
C VAL A 208 -25.89 -25.47 0.12
N ASN A 209 -24.76 -25.86 0.70
CA ASN A 209 -23.44 -25.60 0.12
C ASN A 209 -23.18 -26.55 -1.06
N ILE A 210 -22.95 -25.98 -2.26
CA ILE A 210 -22.82 -26.72 -3.51
C ILE A 210 -21.33 -26.89 -3.87
N LEU A 211 -20.57 -25.79 -3.77
CA LEU A 211 -19.13 -25.76 -3.99
C LEU A 211 -18.51 -24.76 -3.04
N SER A 212 -17.42 -25.11 -2.39
CA SER A 212 -16.58 -24.15 -1.68
C SER A 212 -15.12 -24.52 -1.90
N THR A 213 -14.36 -23.61 -2.48
CA THR A 213 -12.91 -23.77 -2.67
C THR A 213 -12.10 -22.94 -1.68
N TYR A 214 -12.78 -22.36 -0.68
CA TYR A 214 -12.15 -21.52 0.33
C TYR A 214 -11.06 -22.29 1.09
N GLY A 215 -9.83 -21.77 1.07
CA GLY A 215 -8.69 -22.42 1.73
C GLY A 215 -8.16 -23.66 1.01
N ASP A 216 -8.56 -23.88 -0.25
CA ASP A 216 -7.96 -24.87 -1.14
C ASP A 216 -7.33 -24.19 -2.37
N ASP A 217 -6.27 -24.80 -2.89
CA ASP A 217 -5.66 -24.40 -4.17
C ASP A 217 -6.48 -24.98 -5.34
N LEU A 218 -7.12 -24.12 -6.13
CA LEU A 218 -7.97 -24.51 -7.26
C LEU A 218 -7.22 -25.40 -8.28
N ASP A 219 -5.93 -25.12 -8.48
CA ASP A 219 -5.11 -25.81 -9.47
C ASP A 219 -4.78 -27.24 -9.07
N ASN A 220 -4.60 -27.46 -7.77
CA ASN A 220 -4.23 -28.75 -7.23
C ASN A 220 -5.44 -29.57 -6.78
N ASN A 221 -6.38 -28.95 -6.07
CA ASN A 221 -7.48 -29.62 -5.40
C ASN A 221 -8.71 -29.75 -6.31
N TYR A 222 -8.88 -28.84 -7.28
CA TYR A 222 -10.05 -28.77 -8.18
C TYR A 222 -9.68 -28.76 -9.67
N SER A 223 -8.53 -29.35 -10.03
CA SER A 223 -8.03 -29.41 -11.42
C SER A 223 -9.01 -29.93 -12.48
N GLY A 224 -10.05 -30.67 -12.08
CA GLY A 224 -11.10 -31.18 -12.96
C GLY A 224 -12.17 -30.15 -13.36
N LEU A 225 -12.29 -29.02 -12.65
CA LEU A 225 -13.24 -27.95 -12.98
C LEU A 225 -12.69 -26.98 -14.05
N LYS A 226 -11.38 -27.01 -14.26
CA LYS A 226 -10.67 -26.02 -15.08
C LYS A 226 -10.81 -26.32 -16.57
N GLY A 227 -11.17 -25.30 -17.34
CA GLY A 227 -11.19 -25.36 -18.80
C GLY A 227 -12.29 -26.25 -19.39
N VAL A 228 -13.28 -26.65 -18.58
CA VAL A 228 -14.41 -27.49 -18.98
C VAL A 228 -15.71 -26.99 -18.35
N TRP A 229 -16.80 -27.06 -19.11
CA TRP A 229 -18.14 -26.85 -18.56
C TRP A 229 -18.49 -28.01 -17.62
N THR A 230 -18.88 -27.68 -16.39
CA THR A 230 -19.27 -28.62 -15.35
C THR A 230 -20.72 -28.37 -14.95
N SER A 231 -21.58 -29.37 -15.13
CA SER A 231 -22.98 -29.32 -14.72
C SER A 231 -23.14 -29.76 -13.27
N TYR A 232 -23.82 -28.94 -12.48
CA TYR A 232 -24.24 -29.23 -11.12
C TYR A 232 -25.71 -29.61 -11.09
N SER A 233 -26.06 -30.56 -10.21
CA SER A 233 -27.43 -30.97 -9.96
C SER A 233 -27.59 -31.24 -8.47
N VAL A 234 -28.48 -30.48 -7.82
CA VAL A 234 -28.57 -30.38 -6.37
C VAL A 234 -30.03 -30.43 -5.94
N ASN A 235 -30.32 -31.18 -4.87
CA ASN A 235 -31.63 -31.16 -4.22
C ASN A 235 -31.68 -30.01 -3.23
N ILE A 236 -32.65 -29.12 -3.39
CA ILE A 236 -32.83 -27.92 -2.57
C ILE A 236 -34.20 -27.86 -1.89
N GLY A 237 -35.10 -28.81 -2.13
CA GLY A 237 -36.47 -28.78 -1.58
C GLY A 237 -36.58 -28.68 -0.05
N SER A 238 -35.58 -29.14 0.71
CA SER A 238 -35.56 -28.96 2.17
C SER A 238 -35.13 -27.56 2.64
N ALA A 239 -34.55 -26.75 1.75
CA ALA A 239 -34.08 -25.39 2.05
C ALA A 239 -35.23 -24.36 2.05
N GLY A 240 -36.39 -24.69 1.46
CA GLY A 240 -37.53 -23.78 1.35
C GLY A 240 -37.32 -22.70 0.28
N LEU A 241 -38.00 -21.55 0.44
CA LEU A 241 -37.80 -20.37 -0.40
C LEU A 241 -36.35 -19.87 -0.24
N GLY A 242 -35.63 -19.67 -1.34
CA GLY A 242 -34.22 -19.29 -1.29
C GLY A 242 -33.63 -18.85 -2.62
N SER A 243 -32.38 -18.38 -2.58
CA SER A 243 -31.64 -17.87 -3.75
C SER A 243 -30.37 -18.69 -4.01
N LEU A 244 -29.99 -18.82 -5.29
CA LEU A 244 -28.66 -19.26 -5.68
C LEU A 244 -27.69 -18.08 -5.60
N GLU A 245 -26.67 -18.22 -4.77
CA GLU A 245 -25.59 -17.26 -4.56
C GLU A 245 -24.25 -17.83 -5.03
N ILE A 246 -23.55 -17.06 -5.86
CA ILE A 246 -22.24 -17.41 -6.41
C ILE A 246 -21.26 -16.29 -6.10
N ASP A 247 -20.31 -16.59 -5.23
CA ASP A 247 -19.24 -15.70 -4.84
C ASP A 247 -17.96 -16.00 -5.64
N LEU A 248 -17.33 -14.96 -6.16
CA LEU A 248 -15.98 -15.01 -6.71
C LEU A 248 -15.10 -13.95 -6.04
N SER A 249 -13.97 -14.41 -5.53
CA SER A 249 -12.81 -13.57 -5.25
C SER A 249 -11.73 -13.92 -6.27
N SER A 250 -11.20 -12.94 -7.00
CA SER A 250 -10.08 -13.10 -7.94
C SER A 250 -9.42 -11.74 -8.18
N ASN A 251 -8.09 -11.74 -8.32
CA ASN A 251 -7.26 -10.54 -8.55
C ASN A 251 -6.52 -10.57 -9.90
N SER A 252 -7.06 -11.31 -10.88
CA SER A 252 -6.42 -11.53 -12.16
C SER A 252 -7.39 -11.48 -13.35
N GLN A 253 -7.10 -10.62 -14.32
CA GLN A 253 -7.81 -10.51 -15.62
C GLN A 253 -7.88 -11.78 -16.46
N THR A 254 -7.08 -12.78 -16.11
CA THR A 254 -7.04 -14.05 -16.85
C THR A 254 -7.72 -15.19 -16.09
N GLU A 255 -8.28 -14.89 -14.91
CA GLU A 255 -9.10 -15.76 -14.09
C GLU A 255 -10.55 -15.31 -14.17
N SER A 256 -11.43 -16.22 -14.57
CA SER A 256 -12.85 -15.92 -14.68
C SER A 256 -13.66 -17.18 -14.50
N ILE A 257 -14.87 -17.01 -13.97
CA ILE A 257 -15.90 -18.03 -14.03
C ILE A 257 -16.97 -17.59 -15.02
N TYR A 258 -17.61 -18.58 -15.63
CA TYR A 258 -18.74 -18.40 -16.52
C TYR A 258 -19.88 -19.29 -16.02
N ILE A 259 -21.07 -18.73 -15.92
CA ILE A 259 -22.27 -19.41 -15.43
C ILE A 259 -23.33 -19.39 -16.52
N ASP A 260 -24.03 -20.49 -16.67
CA ASP A 260 -25.09 -20.63 -17.68
C ASP A 260 -26.10 -21.71 -17.28
N ASN A 261 -27.24 -21.73 -17.97
CA ASN A 261 -28.24 -22.79 -17.94
C ASN A 261 -28.71 -23.13 -16.51
N VAL A 262 -29.06 -22.09 -15.74
CA VAL A 262 -29.61 -22.24 -14.39
C VAL A 262 -31.09 -22.60 -14.50
N VAL A 263 -31.49 -23.73 -13.94
CA VAL A 263 -32.86 -24.25 -14.00
C VAL A 263 -33.30 -24.76 -12.64
N PHE A 264 -34.44 -24.30 -12.18
CA PHE A 264 -35.12 -24.75 -10.98
C PHE A 264 -36.33 -25.59 -11.35
N THR A 265 -36.45 -26.77 -10.76
CA THR A 265 -37.57 -27.69 -11.03
C THR A 265 -38.26 -28.16 -9.76
N SER A 266 -39.57 -28.40 -9.88
CA SER A 266 -40.43 -28.94 -8.82
C SER A 266 -41.22 -30.14 -9.32
N THR A 267 -41.53 -31.06 -8.41
CA THR A 267 -42.29 -32.28 -8.70
C THR A 267 -43.78 -31.96 -8.70
N VAL A 268 -44.47 -32.28 -9.80
CA VAL A 268 -45.92 -32.08 -9.95
C VAL A 268 -46.62 -33.43 -10.18
N SER A 269 -47.84 -33.58 -9.64
CA SER A 269 -48.74 -34.71 -9.89
C SER A 269 -50.01 -34.25 -10.59
N MET A 270 -50.44 -34.96 -11.63
CA MET A 270 -51.73 -34.72 -12.30
C MET A 270 -52.84 -35.58 -11.69
N MET A 271 -54.08 -35.15 -11.87
CA MET A 271 -55.28 -35.95 -11.63
C MET A 271 -55.92 -36.28 -12.98
N ALA A 272 -56.57 -37.45 -13.07
CA ALA A 272 -57.33 -37.83 -14.26
C ALA A 272 -58.66 -37.07 -14.30
N ASP A 273 -59.22 -36.92 -15.51
CA ASP A 273 -60.61 -36.54 -15.68
C ASP A 273 -61.53 -37.65 -15.12
N ALA A 274 -62.75 -37.28 -14.75
CA ALA A 274 -63.75 -38.17 -14.17
C ALA A 274 -64.98 -38.38 -15.09
N ASP A 275 -65.06 -37.62 -16.18
CA ASP A 275 -66.08 -37.70 -17.25
C ASP A 275 -65.40 -37.46 -18.61
N ASP A 276 -64.69 -38.48 -19.09
CA ASP A 276 -63.73 -38.39 -20.22
C ASP A 276 -64.36 -37.90 -21.55
N ASP A 277 -65.69 -38.01 -21.73
CA ASP A 277 -66.39 -37.60 -22.95
C ASP A 277 -67.45 -36.50 -22.75
N ASN A 278 -67.59 -36.03 -21.51
CA ASN A 278 -68.39 -34.89 -21.08
C ASN A 278 -69.87 -35.04 -21.46
N ASP A 279 -70.40 -36.26 -21.37
CA ASP A 279 -71.81 -36.56 -21.61
C ASP A 279 -72.69 -36.50 -20.34
N GLY A 280 -72.03 -36.28 -19.19
CA GLY A 280 -72.65 -36.05 -17.90
C GLY A 280 -72.78 -37.32 -17.05
N TRP A 281 -72.09 -38.41 -17.42
CA TRP A 281 -71.95 -39.62 -16.62
C TRP A 281 -70.49 -39.81 -16.22
N LEU A 282 -70.24 -40.19 -14.96
CA LEU A 282 -68.88 -40.47 -14.52
C LEU A 282 -68.38 -41.78 -15.17
N ASP A 283 -67.09 -41.85 -15.51
CA ASP A 283 -66.50 -43.04 -16.15
C ASP A 283 -66.74 -44.31 -15.32
N THR A 284 -66.74 -44.16 -13.99
CA THR A 284 -67.00 -45.25 -13.06
C THR A 284 -68.42 -45.80 -13.19
N ASP A 285 -69.40 -44.92 -13.40
CA ASP A 285 -70.81 -45.29 -13.51
C ASP A 285 -71.09 -45.92 -14.87
N GLU A 286 -70.49 -45.40 -15.93
CA GLU A 286 -70.58 -45.97 -17.27
C GLU A 286 -70.02 -47.38 -17.35
N VAL A 287 -68.85 -47.62 -16.74
CA VAL A 287 -68.27 -48.97 -16.64
C VAL A 287 -69.20 -49.92 -15.90
N ASP A 288 -69.82 -49.49 -14.81
CA ASP A 288 -70.73 -50.30 -14.00
C ASP A 288 -72.07 -50.55 -14.71
N CYS A 289 -72.54 -49.59 -15.51
CA CYS A 289 -73.72 -49.66 -16.35
C CYS A 289 -73.47 -50.38 -17.69
N GLY A 290 -72.21 -50.63 -18.02
CA GLY A 290 -71.77 -51.38 -19.19
C GLY A 290 -71.76 -50.56 -20.49
N THR A 291 -71.63 -49.25 -20.39
CA THR A 291 -71.42 -48.28 -21.47
C THR A 291 -69.93 -47.91 -21.59
N ASP A 292 -69.56 -47.12 -22.61
CA ASP A 292 -68.16 -46.84 -22.98
C ASP A 292 -67.80 -45.39 -22.62
N PRO A 293 -66.94 -45.15 -21.60
CA PRO A 293 -66.59 -43.82 -21.09
C PRO A 293 -65.97 -42.81 -22.08
N LEU A 294 -65.69 -43.25 -23.31
CA LEU A 294 -65.00 -42.44 -24.33
C LEU A 294 -65.91 -42.13 -25.53
N ASP A 295 -67.20 -42.46 -25.47
CA ASP A 295 -68.16 -42.20 -26.53
C ASP A 295 -69.44 -41.60 -25.96
N ALA A 296 -69.52 -40.26 -26.02
CA ALA A 296 -70.64 -39.43 -25.56
C ALA A 296 -72.03 -39.75 -26.16
N ASN A 297 -72.13 -40.79 -27.00
CA ASN A 297 -73.37 -41.31 -27.55
C ASN A 297 -73.78 -42.68 -26.99
N ASP A 298 -72.94 -43.32 -26.17
CA ASP A 298 -73.18 -44.62 -25.55
C ASP A 298 -73.69 -44.50 -24.11
N VAL A 299 -74.32 -43.40 -23.70
CA VAL A 299 -74.90 -43.19 -22.36
C VAL A 299 -75.67 -44.39 -21.75
N PRO A 300 -75.58 -44.57 -20.42
CA PRO A 300 -76.38 -45.54 -19.68
C PRO A 300 -77.89 -45.45 -19.95
N VAL A 301 -78.56 -46.61 -19.95
CA VAL A 301 -80.03 -46.64 -20.02
C VAL A 301 -80.57 -46.29 -18.65
N ASP A 302 -81.08 -45.07 -18.57
CA ASP A 302 -81.73 -44.50 -17.40
C ASP A 302 -83.19 -44.18 -17.79
N SER A 303 -84.12 -45.06 -17.39
CA SER A 303 -85.52 -45.01 -17.80
C SER A 303 -86.33 -43.94 -17.08
N ASP A 304 -85.89 -43.50 -15.91
CA ASP A 304 -86.57 -42.51 -15.08
C ASP A 304 -85.80 -41.17 -14.99
N ASN A 305 -84.62 -41.10 -15.61
CA ASN A 305 -83.76 -39.93 -15.74
C ASN A 305 -83.18 -39.46 -14.38
N ASN A 306 -82.87 -40.40 -13.49
CA ASN A 306 -82.39 -40.12 -12.13
C ASN A 306 -80.86 -40.11 -11.97
N GLY A 307 -80.09 -40.38 -13.04
CA GLY A 307 -78.62 -40.41 -12.99
C GLY A 307 -78.04 -41.75 -12.49
N ILE A 308 -78.85 -42.79 -12.37
CA ILE A 308 -78.45 -44.18 -12.11
C ILE A 308 -79.06 -45.07 -13.20
N CYS A 309 -78.30 -46.02 -13.73
CA CYS A 309 -78.83 -46.86 -14.80
C CYS A 309 -79.75 -47.98 -14.28
N ASP A 310 -80.74 -48.34 -15.11
CA ASP A 310 -81.70 -49.42 -14.87
C ASP A 310 -81.05 -50.78 -14.49
N ALA A 311 -79.77 -50.98 -14.83
CA ALA A 311 -79.03 -52.20 -14.53
C ALA A 311 -78.68 -52.34 -13.04
N LEU A 312 -78.69 -51.24 -12.29
CA LEU A 312 -78.37 -51.16 -10.87
C LEU A 312 -79.63 -51.13 -9.97
N GLU A 313 -80.83 -51.00 -10.54
CA GLU A 313 -82.08 -50.79 -9.78
C GLU A 313 -82.85 -52.09 -9.47
N GLY A 314 -83.02 -52.43 -8.18
CA GLY A 314 -83.76 -53.61 -7.75
C GLY A 314 -84.16 -53.68 -6.28
N ASP A 315 -84.22 -52.55 -5.56
CA ASP A 315 -84.40 -52.51 -4.10
C ASP A 315 -85.83 -52.12 -3.67
N ASP A 316 -86.25 -52.65 -2.51
CA ASP A 316 -87.52 -52.48 -1.76
C ASP A 316 -87.08 -52.22 -0.32
N PHE A 317 -86.81 -50.94 0.00
CA PHE A 317 -85.94 -50.51 1.08
C PHE A 317 -86.57 -50.67 2.45
N ASP A 318 -87.82 -50.25 2.62
CA ASP A 318 -88.58 -50.42 3.86
C ASP A 318 -89.22 -51.81 4.01
N GLY A 319 -89.25 -52.61 2.95
CA GLY A 319 -89.80 -53.96 2.92
C GLY A 319 -91.32 -54.02 3.05
N ASP A 320 -92.04 -52.96 2.68
CA ASP A 320 -93.50 -52.92 2.71
C ASP A 320 -94.14 -53.78 1.59
N GLY A 321 -93.33 -54.12 0.58
CA GLY A 321 -93.69 -54.97 -0.56
C GLY A 321 -94.13 -54.20 -1.81
N ILE A 322 -93.99 -52.88 -1.81
CA ILE A 322 -93.96 -52.00 -2.97
C ILE A 322 -92.46 -51.73 -3.27
N PRO A 323 -91.99 -51.95 -4.50
CA PRO A 323 -90.61 -51.58 -4.85
C PRO A 323 -90.44 -50.06 -4.81
N ASN A 324 -89.23 -49.58 -4.52
CA ASN A 324 -88.93 -48.15 -4.37
C ASN A 324 -89.47 -47.29 -5.54
N ASP A 325 -89.35 -47.79 -6.78
CA ASP A 325 -89.87 -47.13 -8.00
C ASP A 325 -91.39 -46.84 -8.02
N SER A 326 -92.12 -47.41 -7.07
CA SER A 326 -93.57 -47.40 -6.97
C SER A 326 -94.08 -47.07 -5.57
N ASP A 327 -93.19 -46.97 -4.58
CA ASP A 327 -93.55 -46.48 -3.25
C ASP A 327 -93.62 -44.94 -3.29
N PRO A 328 -94.49 -44.31 -2.50
CA PRO A 328 -94.44 -42.86 -2.30
C PRO A 328 -93.65 -42.40 -1.07
N ASP A 329 -93.07 -43.33 -0.31
CA ASP A 329 -92.37 -43.12 0.98
C ASP A 329 -91.48 -44.37 1.22
N ASP A 330 -90.35 -44.44 0.50
CA ASP A 330 -89.50 -45.62 0.31
C ASP A 330 -88.84 -46.13 1.60
N ASP A 331 -88.73 -45.29 2.64
CA ASP A 331 -88.17 -45.63 3.95
C ASP A 331 -89.18 -45.55 5.12
N ASN A 332 -90.39 -45.08 4.85
CA ASN A 332 -91.52 -45.01 5.76
C ASN A 332 -91.33 -44.09 6.97
N ASP A 333 -90.55 -43.01 6.81
CA ASP A 333 -90.29 -42.02 7.85
C ASP A 333 -91.41 -40.97 8.01
N GLY A 334 -92.26 -40.86 6.98
CA GLY A 334 -93.46 -40.04 6.95
C GLY A 334 -93.37 -38.76 6.10
N VAL A 335 -92.26 -38.54 5.40
CA VAL A 335 -92.15 -37.61 4.26
C VAL A 335 -92.32 -38.42 2.96
N ASN A 336 -92.89 -37.84 1.90
CA ASN A 336 -92.99 -38.60 0.63
C ASN A 336 -91.70 -38.38 -0.16
N ASP A 337 -91.27 -39.36 -0.95
CA ASP A 337 -90.01 -39.31 -1.74
C ASP A 337 -89.87 -38.04 -2.60
N THR A 338 -90.98 -37.42 -3.02
CA THR A 338 -90.95 -36.19 -3.84
C THR A 338 -90.64 -34.91 -3.06
N ASP A 339 -90.78 -34.96 -1.73
CA ASP A 339 -90.56 -33.86 -0.79
C ASP A 339 -89.48 -34.25 0.23
N ASP A 340 -88.75 -35.34 -0.01
CA ASP A 340 -87.72 -35.92 0.85
C ASP A 340 -86.40 -35.96 0.06
N ASP A 341 -85.39 -35.24 0.54
CA ASP A 341 -84.08 -35.21 -0.11
C ASP A 341 -83.29 -36.52 0.13
N PHE A 342 -83.71 -37.33 1.13
CA PHE A 342 -83.16 -38.66 1.41
C PHE A 342 -84.25 -39.75 1.47
N PRO A 343 -84.90 -40.10 0.35
CA PRO A 343 -86.01 -41.06 0.30
C PRO A 343 -85.72 -42.45 0.89
N LEU A 344 -84.45 -42.82 1.07
CA LEU A 344 -84.00 -44.10 1.58
C LEU A 344 -83.32 -43.99 2.96
N ASN A 345 -83.38 -42.87 3.67
CA ASN A 345 -82.78 -42.74 5.00
C ASN A 345 -83.78 -42.20 6.03
N PRO A 346 -84.37 -43.06 6.87
CA PRO A 346 -85.52 -42.68 7.70
C PRO A 346 -85.14 -41.83 8.93
N ASN A 347 -83.94 -41.25 8.94
CA ASN A 347 -83.49 -40.29 9.94
C ASN A 347 -83.12 -38.93 9.34
N GLU A 348 -83.19 -38.78 8.01
CA GLU A 348 -82.89 -37.53 7.30
C GLU A 348 -83.99 -37.25 6.30
N THR A 349 -84.41 -35.99 6.19
CA THR A 349 -85.52 -35.61 5.29
C THR A 349 -85.25 -34.34 4.50
N THR A 350 -84.15 -33.66 4.80
CA THR A 350 -83.86 -32.32 4.31
C THR A 350 -82.37 -32.22 4.08
N ASP A 351 -82.01 -31.68 2.93
CA ASP A 351 -80.66 -31.36 2.48
C ASP A 351 -80.66 -29.89 2.08
N THR A 352 -80.33 -29.00 3.02
CA THR A 352 -80.52 -27.57 2.81
C THR A 352 -79.54 -26.98 1.77
N ASP A 353 -78.33 -27.55 1.62
CA ASP A 353 -77.30 -27.12 0.67
C ASP A 353 -77.16 -28.02 -0.58
N GLY A 354 -77.68 -29.25 -0.51
CA GLY A 354 -77.69 -30.21 -1.62
C GLY A 354 -76.41 -31.01 -1.77
N ASP A 355 -75.58 -31.14 -0.74
CA ASP A 355 -74.29 -31.85 -0.80
C ASP A 355 -74.42 -33.39 -0.68
N GLY A 356 -75.63 -33.87 -0.33
CA GLY A 356 -75.93 -35.29 -0.14
C GLY A 356 -75.72 -35.80 1.29
N ILE A 357 -75.55 -34.92 2.28
CA ILE A 357 -75.61 -35.16 3.72
C ILE A 357 -76.84 -34.45 4.27
N GLY A 358 -77.67 -35.13 5.09
CA GLY A 358 -78.89 -34.50 5.60
C GLY A 358 -78.65 -33.65 6.83
N ASP A 359 -79.45 -32.60 7.03
CA ASP A 359 -79.30 -31.59 8.08
C ASP A 359 -79.15 -32.16 9.52
N ASN A 360 -79.61 -33.39 9.84
CA ASN A 360 -79.39 -33.95 11.19
C ASN A 360 -78.00 -34.58 11.38
N ALA A 361 -77.29 -34.84 10.27
CA ALA A 361 -75.95 -35.40 10.20
C ALA A 361 -74.92 -34.39 9.66
N ASP A 362 -75.36 -33.40 8.91
CA ASP A 362 -74.56 -32.27 8.50
C ASP A 362 -74.18 -31.40 9.71
N THR A 363 -73.08 -30.69 9.57
CA THR A 363 -72.60 -29.69 10.52
C THR A 363 -72.56 -28.29 9.93
N ASP A 364 -72.88 -28.13 8.64
CA ASP A 364 -72.98 -26.89 7.88
C ASP A 364 -74.19 -27.01 6.93
N ASP A 365 -75.40 -26.95 7.50
CA ASP A 365 -76.64 -27.32 6.81
C ASP A 365 -76.89 -26.50 5.51
N ASP A 366 -76.37 -25.27 5.38
CA ASP A 366 -76.57 -24.42 4.19
C ASP A 366 -75.35 -24.22 3.29
N GLY A 367 -74.23 -24.88 3.62
CA GLY A 367 -73.04 -25.01 2.79
C GLY A 367 -72.31 -23.69 2.53
N ASP A 368 -72.47 -22.69 3.41
CA ASP A 368 -71.84 -21.38 3.26
C ASP A 368 -70.39 -21.32 3.80
N GLY A 369 -69.95 -22.41 4.44
CA GLY A 369 -68.61 -22.60 4.97
C GLY A 369 -68.51 -22.39 6.48
N PHE A 370 -69.58 -21.97 7.15
CA PHE A 370 -69.63 -21.84 8.60
C PHE A 370 -70.50 -22.94 9.22
N SER A 371 -69.93 -23.72 10.15
CA SER A 371 -70.73 -24.75 10.82
C SER A 371 -71.92 -24.16 11.59
N ASP A 372 -73.04 -24.89 11.72
CA ASP A 372 -74.24 -24.42 12.43
C ASP A 372 -73.95 -24.00 13.86
N THR A 373 -72.92 -24.62 14.47
CA THR A 373 -72.47 -24.28 15.81
C THR A 373 -71.83 -22.89 15.89
N ILE A 374 -71.00 -22.54 14.91
CA ILE A 374 -70.37 -21.22 14.81
C ILE A 374 -71.44 -20.18 14.52
N GLU A 375 -72.30 -20.44 13.55
CA GLU A 375 -73.38 -19.54 13.17
C GLU A 375 -74.38 -19.27 14.31
N THR A 376 -74.75 -20.31 15.05
CA THR A 376 -75.59 -20.16 16.24
C THR A 376 -74.91 -19.30 17.31
N ASP A 377 -73.59 -19.43 17.47
CA ASP A 377 -72.82 -18.67 18.46
C ASP A 377 -72.58 -17.21 18.01
N CYS A 378 -72.44 -16.96 16.70
CA CYS A 378 -72.23 -15.65 16.06
C CYS A 378 -73.55 -14.96 15.63
N GLY A 379 -74.69 -15.63 15.80
CA GLY A 379 -76.03 -15.09 15.59
C GLY A 379 -76.51 -15.02 14.14
N SER A 380 -75.91 -15.80 13.23
CA SER A 380 -76.43 -16.06 11.88
C SER A 380 -77.46 -17.20 11.87
N ASP A 381 -78.01 -17.53 10.70
CA ASP A 381 -79.11 -18.49 10.50
C ASP A 381 -78.59 -19.70 9.72
N PRO A 382 -78.42 -20.87 10.36
CA PRO A 382 -77.76 -22.03 9.73
C PRO A 382 -78.48 -22.72 8.59
N LEU A 383 -79.52 -22.12 8.05
CA LEU A 383 -80.34 -22.68 6.99
C LEU A 383 -80.50 -21.68 5.82
N ASP A 384 -79.69 -20.64 5.79
CA ASP A 384 -79.71 -19.57 4.80
C ASP A 384 -78.28 -19.12 4.51
N GLY A 385 -77.61 -19.75 3.54
CA GLY A 385 -76.20 -19.46 3.19
C GLY A 385 -75.92 -18.07 2.61
N MET A 386 -76.90 -17.16 2.68
CA MET A 386 -76.72 -15.71 2.51
C MET A 386 -76.56 -14.96 3.85
N SER A 387 -76.67 -15.67 4.96
CA SER A 387 -76.58 -15.20 6.33
C SER A 387 -75.27 -15.68 6.94
N THR A 388 -74.13 -15.21 6.44
CA THR A 388 -72.84 -15.58 7.06
C THR A 388 -72.54 -14.71 8.30
N PRO A 389 -71.80 -15.23 9.30
CA PRO A 389 -71.12 -14.40 10.28
C PRO A 389 -70.19 -13.36 9.64
N ALA A 390 -69.83 -12.30 10.40
CA ALA A 390 -68.71 -11.44 10.02
C ALA A 390 -67.42 -12.14 10.41
N ASP A 391 -66.49 -12.21 9.48
CA ASP A 391 -65.20 -12.91 9.55
C ASP A 391 -64.22 -12.04 8.74
N GLY A 392 -63.53 -11.15 9.45
CA GLY A 392 -62.73 -10.06 8.87
C GLY A 392 -61.50 -10.55 8.11
N ASP A 393 -60.91 -11.67 8.54
CA ASP A 393 -59.69 -12.25 8.01
C ASP A 393 -59.92 -13.52 7.18
N GLY A 394 -61.11 -14.14 7.31
CA GLY A 394 -61.52 -15.32 6.56
C GLY A 394 -60.93 -16.62 7.09
N ASP A 395 -60.55 -16.70 8.37
CA ASP A 395 -59.99 -17.93 8.96
C ASP A 395 -61.04 -18.96 9.40
N GLY A 396 -62.33 -18.59 9.33
CA GLY A 396 -63.47 -19.40 9.70
C GLY A 396 -63.92 -19.22 11.15
N ILE A 397 -63.33 -18.29 11.90
CA ILE A 397 -63.81 -17.81 13.20
C ILE A 397 -64.47 -16.45 12.97
N CYS A 398 -65.64 -16.23 13.57
CA CYS A 398 -66.29 -14.94 13.43
C CYS A 398 -65.67 -13.88 14.36
N ASP A 399 -65.71 -12.60 13.96
CA ASP A 399 -65.17 -11.45 14.73
C ASP A 399 -65.66 -11.40 16.20
N GLU A 400 -66.87 -11.92 16.51
CA GLU A 400 -67.38 -11.93 17.89
C GLU A 400 -66.66 -12.95 18.79
N LEU A 401 -66.00 -13.94 18.20
CA LEU A 401 -65.28 -15.04 18.85
C LEU A 401 -63.78 -15.03 18.57
N ASP A 402 -63.34 -14.31 17.54
CA ASP A 402 -61.94 -14.06 17.27
C ASP A 402 -61.33 -13.13 18.34
N THR A 403 -60.03 -13.21 18.48
CA THR A 403 -59.21 -12.32 19.30
C THR A 403 -58.28 -11.46 18.46
N ASP A 404 -58.29 -11.63 17.14
CA ASP A 404 -57.46 -11.00 16.12
C ASP A 404 -58.26 -10.95 14.80
N ASP A 405 -59.29 -10.10 14.75
CA ASP A 405 -60.34 -10.06 13.72
C ASP A 405 -59.81 -9.81 12.29
N ASP A 406 -58.57 -9.36 12.12
CA ASP A 406 -57.93 -9.11 10.82
C ASP A 406 -56.60 -9.88 10.61
N ASN A 407 -56.17 -10.64 11.62
CA ASN A 407 -55.09 -11.62 11.61
C ASN A 407 -53.74 -11.05 11.14
N ASP A 408 -53.46 -9.81 11.51
CA ASP A 408 -52.16 -9.19 11.33
C ASP A 408 -51.14 -9.62 12.41
N GLY A 409 -51.63 -10.33 13.43
CA GLY A 409 -50.86 -10.87 14.55
C GLY A 409 -50.91 -10.02 15.81
N VAL A 410 -51.71 -8.95 15.84
CA VAL A 410 -51.96 -8.09 17.00
C VAL A 410 -53.41 -8.28 17.47
N ALA A 411 -53.57 -8.79 18.68
CA ALA A 411 -54.91 -9.06 19.21
C ALA A 411 -55.75 -7.76 19.35
N ASP A 412 -57.06 -7.81 19.07
CA ASP A 412 -57.97 -6.64 19.03
C ASP A 412 -57.92 -5.74 20.27
N SER A 413 -57.55 -6.32 21.41
CA SER A 413 -57.45 -5.59 22.68
C SER A 413 -56.23 -4.68 22.79
N ASP A 414 -55.20 -4.98 22.02
CA ASP A 414 -53.94 -4.24 21.91
C ASP A 414 -53.81 -3.53 20.54
N ASP A 415 -54.74 -3.78 19.62
CA ASP A 415 -54.80 -3.20 18.29
C ASP A 415 -55.59 -1.87 18.25
N ALA A 416 -55.03 -0.85 17.61
CA ALA A 416 -55.70 0.45 17.41
C ALA A 416 -56.74 0.44 16.28
N PHE A 417 -56.55 -0.43 15.28
CA PHE A 417 -57.44 -0.68 14.14
C PHE A 417 -57.73 -2.19 13.99
N PRO A 418 -58.51 -2.80 14.90
CA PRO A 418 -58.73 -4.25 14.96
C PRO A 418 -59.44 -4.88 13.75
N ASN A 419 -59.66 -4.18 12.64
CA ASN A 419 -60.40 -4.67 11.47
C ASN A 419 -59.67 -4.27 10.17
N ASP A 420 -58.43 -3.79 10.29
CA ASP A 420 -57.58 -3.35 9.20
C ASP A 420 -56.21 -3.97 9.36
N SER A 421 -56.01 -5.12 8.71
CA SER A 421 -54.79 -5.93 8.81
C SER A 421 -53.50 -5.22 8.33
N THR A 422 -53.59 -3.94 7.97
CA THR A 422 -52.47 -3.11 7.54
C THR A 422 -52.09 -2.06 8.58
N GLU A 423 -52.81 -1.94 9.69
CA GLU A 423 -52.61 -0.91 10.71
C GLU A 423 -52.89 -1.47 12.11
N TRP A 424 -51.91 -1.41 13.03
CA TRP A 424 -52.08 -1.94 14.40
C TRP A 424 -51.81 -0.92 15.50
N ALA A 425 -51.20 0.23 15.16
CA ALA A 425 -50.74 1.26 16.09
C ALA A 425 -51.15 2.66 15.62
N ASP A 426 -51.38 3.57 16.58
CA ASP A 426 -51.81 4.97 16.42
C ASP A 426 -51.07 5.78 17.50
N ALA A 427 -49.80 6.09 17.25
CA ALA A 427 -48.87 6.61 18.26
C ALA A 427 -49.32 7.96 18.85
N ASP A 428 -49.92 8.83 18.04
CA ASP A 428 -50.42 10.14 18.45
C ASP A 428 -51.93 10.17 18.78
N GLY A 429 -52.68 9.13 18.40
CA GLY A 429 -54.12 9.01 18.64
C GLY A 429 -54.98 9.85 17.69
N ASP A 430 -54.52 10.18 16.49
CA ASP A 430 -55.27 10.97 15.50
C ASP A 430 -56.29 10.15 14.69
N GLY A 431 -56.14 8.82 14.75
CA GLY A 431 -57.02 7.86 14.10
C GLY A 431 -56.65 7.49 12.67
N LYS A 432 -55.43 7.76 12.24
CA LYS A 432 -54.73 7.01 11.19
C LYS A 432 -53.71 6.07 11.84
N GLY A 433 -53.41 4.96 11.17
CA GLY A 433 -52.39 4.06 11.68
C GLY A 433 -50.98 4.49 11.27
N ASP A 434 -50.00 4.09 12.07
CA ASP A 434 -48.59 4.43 11.91
C ASP A 434 -48.02 3.97 10.54
N ASN A 435 -48.61 2.97 9.86
CA ASN A 435 -48.10 2.54 8.55
C ASN A 435 -48.53 3.45 7.38
N VAL A 436 -49.52 4.33 7.59
CA VAL A 436 -50.02 5.29 6.60
C VAL A 436 -49.88 6.75 7.03
N ASP A 437 -49.63 7.03 8.31
CA ASP A 437 -49.24 8.38 8.71
C ASP A 437 -47.80 8.68 8.29
N ASP A 438 -47.53 9.94 7.99
CA ASP A 438 -46.18 10.39 7.58
C ASP A 438 -45.48 11.13 8.75
N ASP A 439 -46.10 11.19 9.93
CA ASP A 439 -45.71 11.95 11.15
C ASP A 439 -46.40 11.29 12.36
N ASP A 440 -45.92 10.11 12.76
CA ASP A 440 -46.57 9.18 13.69
C ASP A 440 -46.80 9.76 15.10
N ASP A 441 -45.93 10.67 15.55
CA ASP A 441 -46.03 11.32 16.86
C ASP A 441 -46.57 12.76 16.83
N ASN A 442 -46.79 13.29 15.62
CA ASN A 442 -47.37 14.60 15.31
C ASN A 442 -46.59 15.79 15.92
N ASP A 443 -45.27 15.67 16.04
CA ASP A 443 -44.39 16.75 16.51
C ASP A 443 -44.04 17.77 15.41
N GLY A 444 -44.38 17.43 14.15
CA GLY A 444 -44.21 18.27 12.98
C GLY A 444 -42.96 17.96 12.15
N VAL A 445 -42.24 16.91 12.49
CA VAL A 445 -41.20 16.28 11.67
C VAL A 445 -41.78 14.98 11.08
N SER A 446 -41.54 14.72 9.80
CA SER A 446 -42.05 13.49 9.18
C SER A 446 -41.17 12.28 9.51
N ASP A 447 -41.71 11.07 9.58
CA ASP A 447 -40.97 9.86 9.94
C ASP A 447 -39.77 9.61 9.01
N LEU A 448 -39.93 9.90 7.71
CA LEU A 448 -38.84 9.81 6.73
C LEU A 448 -37.67 10.77 7.05
N MET A 449 -37.96 11.94 7.60
CA MET A 449 -36.94 12.89 8.02
C MET A 449 -36.29 12.42 9.33
N GLU A 450 -37.07 11.91 10.27
CA GLU A 450 -36.58 11.40 11.55
C GLU A 450 -35.67 10.19 11.40
N GLU A 451 -36.04 9.24 10.54
CA GLU A 451 -35.20 8.09 10.20
C GLU A 451 -33.85 8.55 9.61
N ARG A 452 -33.88 9.58 8.75
CA ARG A 452 -32.67 10.18 8.17
C ARG A 452 -31.83 10.98 9.17
N CYS A 453 -32.47 11.54 10.18
CA CYS A 453 -31.85 12.38 11.21
C CYS A 453 -31.57 11.63 12.52
N PHE A 454 -31.80 10.32 12.55
CA PHE A 454 -31.67 9.45 13.74
C PHE A 454 -32.49 9.90 14.96
N SER A 455 -33.65 10.52 14.74
CA SER A 455 -34.66 10.72 15.79
C SER A 455 -35.70 9.59 15.78
N ASP A 456 -36.65 9.61 16.73
CA ASP A 456 -37.54 8.48 17.01
C ASP A 456 -38.95 8.87 16.59
N PRO A 457 -39.49 8.31 15.50
CA PRO A 457 -40.77 8.75 14.92
C PRO A 457 -41.97 8.49 15.82
N LEU A 458 -41.80 7.74 16.91
CA LEU A 458 -42.86 7.41 17.86
C LEU A 458 -42.77 8.22 19.18
N ASP A 459 -41.82 9.16 19.31
CA ASP A 459 -41.66 9.99 20.51
C ASP A 459 -41.46 11.47 20.17
N ALA A 460 -42.53 12.25 20.30
CA ALA A 460 -42.60 13.69 20.01
C ALA A 460 -41.64 14.60 20.81
N ASN A 461 -40.77 14.04 21.64
CA ASN A 461 -39.66 14.73 22.30
C ASN A 461 -38.29 14.44 21.66
N SER A 462 -38.23 13.53 20.70
CA SER A 462 -37.07 13.12 19.94
C SER A 462 -37.01 13.97 18.68
N LEU A 463 -36.53 15.21 18.80
CA LEU A 463 -36.37 16.09 17.64
C LEU A 463 -34.99 15.88 16.99
N PRO A 464 -34.87 15.93 15.65
CA PRO A 464 -33.60 16.05 14.95
C PRO A 464 -32.72 17.17 15.52
N THR A 465 -31.41 16.92 15.57
CA THR A 465 -30.44 17.97 15.89
C THR A 465 -30.15 18.77 14.62
N ASP A 466 -30.15 20.10 14.76
CA ASP A 466 -29.94 21.09 13.70
C ASP A 466 -29.10 22.20 14.34
N THR A 467 -27.78 22.08 14.18
CA THR A 467 -26.79 22.85 14.93
C THR A 467 -26.73 24.32 14.48
N ASP A 468 -26.84 24.59 13.18
CA ASP A 468 -26.81 25.95 12.62
C ASP A 468 -28.22 26.60 12.46
N GLY A 469 -29.29 25.79 12.48
CA GLY A 469 -30.68 26.22 12.40
C GLY A 469 -31.16 26.51 10.97
N ASP A 470 -30.55 25.95 9.93
CA ASP A 470 -30.89 26.21 8.53
C ASP A 470 -32.08 25.37 8.02
N GLY A 471 -32.42 24.30 8.76
CA GLY A 471 -33.53 23.39 8.49
C GLY A 471 -33.13 22.05 7.88
N GLU A 472 -31.86 21.80 7.63
CA GLU A 472 -31.28 20.46 7.52
C GLU A 472 -30.82 20.00 8.93
N CYS A 473 -30.64 18.70 9.13
CA CYS A 473 -30.25 18.15 10.44
C CYS A 473 -28.82 17.63 10.33
N ASP A 474 -28.04 17.67 11.41
CA ASP A 474 -26.61 17.36 11.38
C ASP A 474 -26.26 16.06 10.60
N PRO A 475 -27.02 14.94 10.70
CA PRO A 475 -26.70 13.74 9.93
C PRO A 475 -26.81 13.83 8.39
N ILE A 476 -27.50 14.84 7.86
CA ILE A 476 -27.72 15.04 6.42
C ILE A 476 -27.29 16.43 5.93
N ASP A 477 -26.99 17.35 6.85
CA ASP A 477 -26.35 18.61 6.57
C ASP A 477 -24.91 18.34 6.10
N TYR A 478 -24.38 19.24 5.28
CA TYR A 478 -23.01 19.18 4.81
C TYR A 478 -22.09 20.14 5.56
N ASP A 479 -22.65 21.09 6.34
CA ASP A 479 -21.96 22.16 7.08
C ASP A 479 -22.75 22.41 8.38
N ASP A 480 -22.61 21.49 9.33
CA ASP A 480 -23.44 21.37 10.53
C ASP A 480 -23.50 22.66 11.38
N ASP A 481 -22.45 23.49 11.36
CA ASP A 481 -22.37 24.74 12.13
C ASP A 481 -22.46 26.04 11.31
N GLY A 482 -22.50 25.91 9.98
CA GLY A 482 -22.71 26.99 9.03
C GLY A 482 -21.54 27.99 8.95
N ASP A 483 -20.32 27.58 9.27
CA ASP A 483 -19.12 28.44 9.19
C ASP A 483 -18.56 28.57 7.75
N GLY A 484 -19.04 27.72 6.84
CA GLY A 484 -18.68 27.70 5.43
C GLY A 484 -17.66 26.63 5.04
N TYR A 485 -17.23 25.78 5.98
CA TYR A 485 -16.47 24.57 5.73
C TYR A 485 -17.38 23.35 5.91
N THR A 486 -17.25 22.34 5.05
CA THR A 486 -18.11 21.16 5.17
C THR A 486 -17.57 20.23 6.24
N ASP A 487 -18.41 19.44 6.92
CA ASP A 487 -17.96 18.54 8.00
C ASP A 487 -16.88 17.55 7.54
N GLN A 488 -16.90 17.17 6.26
CA GLN A 488 -15.87 16.34 5.66
C GLN A 488 -14.49 17.04 5.61
N VAL A 489 -14.46 18.32 5.23
CA VAL A 489 -13.24 19.14 5.21
C VAL A 489 -12.76 19.35 6.63
N GLU A 490 -13.64 19.71 7.54
CA GLU A 490 -13.30 19.89 8.96
C GLU A 490 -12.78 18.62 9.62
N GLY A 491 -13.42 17.48 9.33
CA GLY A 491 -12.97 16.17 9.79
C GLY A 491 -11.59 15.78 9.24
N TRP A 492 -11.24 16.21 8.02
CA TRP A 492 -9.90 16.04 7.47
C TRP A 492 -8.90 17.02 8.08
N CYS A 493 -9.30 18.28 8.29
CA CYS A 493 -8.48 19.37 8.83
C CYS A 493 -8.37 19.39 10.36
N GLY A 494 -9.10 18.50 11.04
CA GLY A 494 -9.09 18.39 12.50
C GLY A 494 -9.83 19.50 13.23
N SER A 495 -10.72 20.23 12.56
CA SER A 495 -11.65 21.19 13.19
C SER A 495 -12.95 20.50 13.65
N ASP A 496 -13.72 21.16 14.53
CA ASP A 496 -14.93 20.61 15.15
C ASP A 496 -16.16 21.06 14.35
N PRO A 497 -16.84 20.15 13.63
CA PRO A 497 -17.93 20.51 12.73
C PRO A 497 -19.20 21.01 13.43
N LEU A 498 -19.22 20.99 14.77
CA LEU A 498 -20.35 21.48 15.57
C LEU A 498 -20.05 22.80 16.28
N ASP A 499 -18.91 23.45 16.02
CA ASP A 499 -18.52 24.72 16.63
C ASP A 499 -18.01 25.72 15.58
N VAL A 500 -18.88 26.63 15.17
CA VAL A 500 -18.67 27.71 14.20
C VAL A 500 -17.43 28.61 14.41
N ASN A 501 -16.70 28.44 15.52
CA ASN A 501 -15.45 29.14 15.81
C ASN A 501 -14.20 28.27 15.61
N SER A 502 -14.39 26.99 15.33
CA SER A 502 -13.35 26.01 15.06
C SER A 502 -13.22 25.87 13.55
N ILE A 503 -12.51 26.80 12.91
CA ILE A 503 -12.24 26.72 11.46
C ILE A 503 -10.93 25.95 11.18
N PRO A 504 -10.81 25.29 10.02
CA PRO A 504 -9.55 24.76 9.51
C PRO A 504 -8.42 25.80 9.52
N VAL A 505 -7.20 25.36 9.87
CA VAL A 505 -5.99 26.20 9.76
C VAL A 505 -5.47 26.12 8.32
N ASP A 506 -5.14 27.28 7.78
CA ASP A 506 -4.71 27.51 6.39
C ASP A 506 -3.64 28.61 6.45
N SER A 507 -2.39 28.20 6.59
CA SER A 507 -1.24 29.03 6.95
C SER A 507 -0.84 29.99 5.83
N ASP A 508 -1.03 29.58 4.57
CA ASP A 508 -0.70 30.37 3.39
C ASP A 508 -1.92 31.08 2.75
N GLY A 509 -3.13 30.64 3.07
CA GLY A 509 -4.40 31.20 2.62
C GLY A 509 -4.81 30.78 1.20
N ASP A 510 -4.33 29.66 0.68
CA ASP A 510 -4.62 29.22 -0.68
C ASP A 510 -5.94 28.43 -0.82
N GLY A 511 -6.50 27.98 0.30
CA GLY A 511 -7.79 27.33 0.42
C GLY A 511 -7.74 25.82 0.69
N ASP A 512 -6.56 25.21 0.66
CA ASP A 512 -6.32 23.91 1.28
C ASP A 512 -5.87 24.14 2.74
N CYS A 513 -6.28 23.26 3.67
CA CYS A 513 -5.82 23.39 5.06
C CYS A 513 -4.46 22.72 5.24
N ASP A 514 -3.67 23.16 6.22
CA ASP A 514 -2.28 22.72 6.42
C ASP A 514 -2.14 21.17 6.38
N THR A 515 -3.05 20.44 7.02
CA THR A 515 -3.01 18.96 7.03
C THR A 515 -3.27 18.26 5.67
N MET A 516 -3.80 19.00 4.70
CA MET A 516 -4.09 18.53 3.33
C MET A 516 -3.22 19.22 2.27
N ASP A 517 -2.47 20.24 2.66
CA ASP A 517 -1.42 20.82 1.85
C ASP A 517 -0.13 19.99 1.99
N ASN A 518 0.69 19.93 0.94
CA ASN A 518 2.03 19.36 1.05
C ASN A 518 3.11 20.44 1.19
N ASP A 519 2.74 21.73 1.16
CA ASP A 519 3.60 22.92 1.28
C ASP A 519 2.78 24.00 2.02
N SER A 520 2.53 23.77 3.31
CA SER A 520 1.52 24.45 4.13
C SER A 520 1.69 25.97 4.25
N ASP A 521 2.90 26.48 4.04
CA ASP A 521 3.21 27.92 4.07
C ASP A 521 3.60 28.51 2.69
N ASN A 522 3.62 27.65 1.66
CA ASN A 522 3.89 27.92 0.26
C ASN A 522 5.26 28.56 0.00
N ASP A 523 6.28 28.16 0.76
CA ASP A 523 7.66 28.61 0.61
C ASP A 523 8.43 27.85 -0.51
N GLY A 524 7.89 26.69 -0.92
CA GLY A 524 8.40 25.84 -1.98
C GLY A 524 9.18 24.60 -1.51
N VAL A 525 9.23 24.34 -0.21
CA VAL A 525 9.70 23.10 0.42
C VAL A 525 8.48 22.33 0.89
N ASN A 526 8.48 21.00 0.69
CA ASN A 526 7.33 20.21 1.11
C ASN A 526 7.39 19.95 2.63
N ASP A 527 6.26 19.93 3.32
CA ASP A 527 6.14 19.71 4.78
C ASP A 527 6.93 18.49 5.31
N ASP A 528 7.00 17.40 4.53
CA ASP A 528 7.74 16.18 4.90
C ASP A 528 9.28 16.39 4.94
N ASP A 529 9.76 17.38 4.19
CA ASP A 529 11.16 17.78 4.06
C ASP A 529 11.44 19.15 4.74
N ASP A 530 10.42 19.76 5.36
CA ASP A 530 10.46 21.08 5.99
C ASP A 530 10.51 20.96 7.52
N ALA A 531 11.49 21.61 8.15
CA ALA A 531 11.60 21.65 9.61
C ALA A 531 10.56 22.57 10.28
N PHE A 532 10.04 23.57 9.55
CA PHE A 532 9.04 24.55 9.97
C PHE A 532 7.90 24.70 8.94
N PRO A 533 7.06 23.66 8.75
CA PRO A 533 6.04 23.62 7.68
C PRO A 533 5.01 24.77 7.66
N ASP A 534 4.90 25.55 8.74
CA ASP A 534 3.92 26.64 8.89
C ASP A 534 4.59 28.04 8.86
N ASP A 535 5.90 28.15 8.60
CA ASP A 535 6.66 29.40 8.60
C ASP A 535 7.55 29.55 7.35
N ASN A 536 7.01 30.19 6.33
CA ASN A 536 7.68 30.37 5.02
C ASN A 536 9.00 31.16 5.01
N SER A 537 9.50 31.54 6.17
CA SER A 537 10.82 32.12 6.32
C SER A 537 11.88 31.13 6.79
N GLU A 538 11.53 29.90 7.14
CA GLU A 538 12.43 28.87 7.67
C GLU A 538 12.05 27.50 7.11
N TRP A 539 13.04 26.69 6.68
CA TRP A 539 12.77 25.36 6.12
C TRP A 539 13.80 24.28 6.53
N LEU A 540 14.93 24.71 7.10
CA LEU A 540 16.00 23.84 7.60
C LEU A 540 16.29 24.18 9.07
N ASP A 541 16.66 23.15 9.82
CA ASP A 541 17.10 23.19 11.23
C ASP A 541 18.29 22.23 11.33
N THR A 542 19.48 22.71 10.99
CA THR A 542 20.67 21.88 10.75
C THR A 542 21.16 21.21 12.04
N ASP A 543 21.03 21.85 13.20
CA ASP A 543 21.43 21.33 14.50
C ASP A 543 20.27 20.72 15.33
N GLY A 544 19.02 21.02 14.97
CA GLY A 544 17.81 20.51 15.62
C GLY A 544 17.43 21.25 16.90
N ASP A 545 17.83 22.51 17.08
CA ASP A 545 17.52 23.29 18.29
C ASP A 545 16.11 23.94 18.28
N GLY A 546 15.49 23.98 17.10
CA GLY A 546 14.16 24.54 16.84
C GLY A 546 14.15 26.01 16.44
N ILE A 547 15.30 26.59 16.06
CA ILE A 547 15.46 27.84 15.31
C ILE A 547 15.88 27.44 13.89
N GLY A 548 15.30 28.07 12.87
CA GLY A 548 15.65 27.74 11.49
C GLY A 548 16.92 28.45 11.03
N ASP A 549 17.64 27.82 10.11
CA ASP A 549 18.95 28.28 9.60
C ASP A 549 18.93 29.73 9.05
N ASN A 550 17.78 30.28 8.60
CA ASN A 550 17.76 31.69 8.15
C ASN A 550 17.73 32.70 9.31
N SER A 551 17.34 32.26 10.50
CA SER A 551 17.25 33.05 11.72
C SER A 551 18.28 32.67 12.77
N ASP A 552 18.88 31.49 12.68
CA ASP A 552 20.03 31.11 13.49
C ASP A 552 21.29 31.87 13.06
N ALA A 553 22.28 31.88 13.94
CA ALA A 553 23.57 32.49 13.70
C ALA A 553 24.73 31.51 13.94
N ASP A 554 24.42 30.24 14.21
CA ASP A 554 25.32 29.11 14.47
C ASP A 554 24.57 27.84 14.04
N ASP A 555 24.39 27.66 12.73
CA ASP A 555 23.48 26.67 12.14
C ASP A 555 23.82 25.21 12.52
N ASP A 556 25.03 24.93 13.01
CA ASP A 556 25.48 23.59 13.40
C ASP A 556 25.84 23.38 14.89
N ASP A 557 25.60 24.39 15.73
CA ASP A 557 25.85 24.47 17.19
C ASP A 557 27.23 23.93 17.61
N ASP A 558 28.26 24.23 16.81
CA ASP A 558 29.65 23.89 17.13
C ASP A 558 30.34 24.95 18.01
N GLY A 559 29.68 26.12 18.17
CA GLY A 559 30.07 27.23 19.02
C GLY A 559 30.78 28.37 18.31
N TRP A 560 30.87 28.32 16.97
CA TRP A 560 31.29 29.42 16.11
C TRP A 560 30.09 29.97 15.35
N SER A 561 30.02 31.30 15.18
CA SER A 561 28.91 31.87 14.40
C SER A 561 29.16 31.72 12.90
N ASP A 562 28.11 31.59 12.09
CA ASP A 562 28.24 31.45 10.63
C ASP A 562 29.03 32.64 10.04
N ASP A 563 28.85 33.83 10.60
CA ASP A 563 29.59 35.04 10.25
C ASP A 563 31.11 34.88 10.50
N ASP A 564 31.50 34.22 11.60
CA ASP A 564 32.91 33.98 11.93
C ASP A 564 33.51 32.88 11.04
N GLU A 565 32.73 31.85 10.77
CA GLU A 565 33.10 30.72 9.92
C GLU A 565 33.29 31.11 8.45
N ASP A 566 32.38 31.92 7.90
CA ASP A 566 32.51 32.48 6.55
C ASP A 566 33.79 33.30 6.40
N ASN A 567 34.20 34.01 7.47
CA ASN A 567 35.43 34.80 7.47
C ASN A 567 36.69 33.93 7.59
N CYS A 568 36.63 32.83 8.33
CA CYS A 568 37.75 31.92 8.56
C CYS A 568 37.79 30.69 7.64
N GLY A 569 36.80 30.57 6.74
CA GLY A 569 36.76 29.58 5.67
C GLY A 569 36.41 28.17 6.13
N SER A 570 35.70 28.05 7.25
CA SER A 570 35.05 26.81 7.68
C SER A 570 33.63 26.71 7.08
N ASP A 571 32.86 25.70 7.48
CA ASP A 571 31.58 25.33 6.84
C ASP A 571 30.54 25.25 7.94
N GLY A 572 29.77 26.32 8.16
CA GLY A 572 28.81 26.42 9.28
C GLY A 572 27.57 25.57 9.17
N MET A 573 27.60 24.55 8.32
CA MET A 573 26.59 23.51 8.21
C MET A 573 27.16 22.14 8.60
N ASP A 574 28.42 22.08 9.04
CA ASP A 574 29.14 20.87 9.42
C ASP A 574 29.92 21.12 10.70
N SER A 575 29.33 20.71 11.83
CA SER A 575 29.90 20.86 13.17
C SER A 575 31.27 20.18 13.37
N GLY A 576 31.77 19.46 12.36
CA GLY A 576 33.12 18.90 12.31
C GLY A 576 34.16 19.81 11.66
N SER A 577 33.73 20.92 11.07
CA SER A 577 34.49 21.91 10.35
C SER A 577 34.56 23.20 11.18
N VAL A 578 35.36 23.19 12.25
CA VAL A 578 35.62 24.40 13.03
C VAL A 578 36.73 25.27 12.42
N PRO A 579 36.68 26.60 12.58
CA PRO A 579 37.83 27.48 12.36
C PRO A 579 39.09 27.03 13.12
N VAL A 580 40.27 27.36 12.58
CA VAL A 580 41.53 27.23 13.31
C VAL A 580 41.63 28.39 14.29
N ASP A 581 41.94 28.08 15.54
CA ASP A 581 42.10 29.00 16.66
C ASP A 581 43.32 28.51 17.46
N SER A 582 44.49 29.03 17.07
CA SER A 582 45.80 28.53 17.47
C SER A 582 46.14 28.81 18.94
N ASP A 583 45.61 29.88 19.52
CA ASP A 583 45.77 30.26 20.93
C ASP A 583 44.55 29.93 21.83
N SER A 584 43.43 29.54 21.22
CA SER A 584 42.17 29.17 21.87
C SER A 584 41.49 30.32 22.63
N ASP A 585 41.61 31.56 22.17
CA ASP A 585 40.97 32.73 22.79
C ASP A 585 39.52 32.98 22.32
N GLY A 586 39.08 32.27 21.28
CA GLY A 586 37.75 32.38 20.69
C GLY A 586 37.66 33.35 19.50
N VAL A 587 38.80 33.77 18.95
CA VAL A 587 38.93 34.40 17.64
C VAL A 587 39.73 33.44 16.75
N CYS A 588 39.27 33.20 15.54
CA CYS A 588 39.98 32.32 14.62
C CYS A 588 41.13 33.07 13.92
N ASP A 589 42.20 32.36 13.58
CA ASP A 589 43.44 32.88 12.99
C ASP A 589 43.20 33.79 11.75
N GLY A 590 42.14 33.52 10.97
CA GLY A 590 41.77 34.36 9.82
C GLY A 590 41.30 35.78 10.18
N MET A 591 40.95 36.01 11.44
CA MET A 591 40.45 37.26 12.01
C MET A 591 41.25 37.73 13.22
N ASP A 592 42.13 36.90 13.76
CA ASP A 592 43.11 37.29 14.77
C ASP A 592 44.26 38.08 14.13
N SER A 593 45.01 38.77 14.97
CA SER A 593 46.19 39.51 14.60
C SER A 593 47.44 39.04 15.37
N ASP A 594 47.28 38.04 16.24
CA ASP A 594 48.28 37.42 17.13
C ASP A 594 47.86 35.95 17.30
N ASP A 595 47.94 35.18 16.22
CA ASP A 595 47.32 33.86 16.03
C ASP A 595 47.69 32.85 17.14
N ASP A 596 48.90 32.92 17.68
CA ASP A 596 49.37 32.03 18.76
C ASP A 596 49.37 32.65 20.17
N GLY A 597 49.03 33.93 20.28
CA GLY A 597 48.85 34.65 21.54
C GLY A 597 50.13 34.88 22.34
N ASP A 598 51.30 34.91 21.69
CA ASP A 598 52.57 35.18 22.36
C ASP A 598 52.81 36.69 22.64
N GLY A 599 52.02 37.54 21.98
CA GLY A 599 52.02 38.99 22.13
C GLY A 599 52.76 39.75 21.03
N VAL A 600 53.11 39.10 19.93
CA VAL A 600 53.67 39.69 18.70
C VAL A 600 52.64 39.56 17.57
N ASP A 601 52.25 40.69 16.96
CA ASP A 601 51.26 40.65 15.88
C ASP A 601 51.79 39.82 14.67
N ASP A 602 50.96 38.99 14.00
CA ASP A 602 51.39 38.08 12.90
C ASP A 602 52.15 38.75 11.77
N VAL A 603 51.91 40.05 11.57
CA VAL A 603 52.58 40.86 10.55
C VAL A 603 54.04 41.14 10.85
N ASP A 604 54.40 41.09 12.13
CA ASP A 604 55.72 41.30 12.70
C ASP A 604 56.30 39.98 13.26
N ASP A 605 55.52 38.89 13.30
CA ASP A 605 55.94 37.55 13.74
C ASP A 605 56.44 36.67 12.57
N ALA A 606 57.63 36.09 12.73
CA ALA A 606 58.20 35.16 11.74
C ALA A 606 57.55 33.76 11.77
N PHE A 607 56.96 33.37 12.90
CA PHE A 607 56.25 32.11 13.15
C PHE A 607 54.87 32.33 13.82
N PRO A 608 53.89 32.93 13.11
CA PRO A 608 52.59 33.31 13.69
C PRO A 608 51.79 32.19 14.38
N ASP A 609 52.07 30.91 14.10
CA ASP A 609 51.35 29.76 14.66
C ASP A 609 52.10 29.08 15.83
N ASN A 610 53.21 29.63 16.31
CA ASN A 610 54.09 28.98 17.28
C ASN A 610 54.54 29.92 18.41
N PRO A 611 53.89 29.87 19.59
CA PRO A 611 54.01 30.91 20.62
C PRO A 611 55.33 30.84 21.42
N ALA A 612 56.28 30.08 20.91
CA ALA A 612 57.63 29.95 21.44
C ALA A 612 58.68 30.65 20.56
N GLU A 613 58.33 31.11 19.36
CA GLU A 613 59.25 31.66 18.36
C GLU A 613 58.59 32.85 17.66
N TRP A 614 59.25 34.00 17.58
CA TRP A 614 58.68 35.20 16.95
C TRP A 614 59.68 35.94 16.04
N ASP A 615 60.98 35.71 16.23
CA ASP A 615 62.08 36.26 15.42
C ASP A 615 62.79 35.11 14.67
N ASP A 616 63.21 35.38 13.42
CA ASP A 616 64.04 34.51 12.54
C ASP A 616 65.14 35.39 11.94
N THR A 617 66.22 35.59 12.69
CA THR A 617 67.22 36.63 12.39
C THR A 617 68.00 36.33 11.10
N ASP A 618 68.29 35.07 10.78
CA ASP A 618 69.00 34.66 9.57
C ASP A 618 68.09 34.19 8.41
N GLY A 619 66.81 33.95 8.68
CA GLY A 619 65.80 33.58 7.69
C GLY A 619 65.85 32.11 7.27
N ASP A 620 66.40 31.21 8.08
CA ASP A 620 66.53 29.79 7.75
C ASP A 620 65.25 28.97 8.05
N GLY A 621 64.30 29.57 8.78
CA GLY A 621 63.03 28.99 9.18
C GLY A 621 63.06 28.23 10.50
N ILE A 622 64.09 28.44 11.32
CA ILE A 622 64.18 28.09 12.74
C ILE A 622 64.15 29.41 13.53
N GLY A 623 63.37 29.48 14.61
CA GLY A 623 63.28 30.72 15.40
C GLY A 623 64.41 30.88 16.40
N ASP A 624 64.76 32.12 16.68
CA ASP A 624 65.90 32.51 17.53
C ASP A 624 65.84 31.93 18.96
N ASN A 625 64.65 31.53 19.48
CA ASN A 625 64.60 30.91 20.83
C ASN A 625 65.02 29.43 20.80
N TYR A 626 65.00 28.80 19.63
CA TYR A 626 65.42 27.42 19.42
C TYR A 626 66.72 27.29 18.61
N ASP A 627 67.05 28.26 17.77
CA ASP A 627 68.32 28.28 17.04
C ASP A 627 69.51 28.40 18.00
N ASP A 628 70.64 27.81 17.60
CA ASP A 628 71.90 27.90 18.32
C ASP A 628 72.89 28.86 17.59
N ASP A 629 72.53 29.42 16.42
CA ASP A 629 73.31 30.31 15.54
C ASP A 629 72.38 31.36 14.88
N ASP A 630 71.87 32.29 15.68
CA ASP A 630 70.73 33.18 15.32
C ASP A 630 71.00 34.08 14.09
N ASP A 631 72.25 34.44 13.80
CA ASP A 631 72.61 35.26 12.63
C ASP A 631 73.22 34.48 11.44
N GLY A 632 73.39 33.17 11.60
CA GLY A 632 73.84 32.24 10.57
C GLY A 632 75.26 32.49 10.06
N ASP A 633 76.13 33.15 10.84
CA ASP A 633 77.51 33.44 10.46
C ASP A 633 78.45 32.23 10.61
N GLY A 634 77.96 31.17 11.27
CA GLY A 634 78.64 29.89 11.47
C GLY A 634 79.28 29.73 12.86
N TRP A 635 79.07 30.69 13.76
CA TRP A 635 79.44 30.62 15.17
C TRP A 635 78.20 30.56 16.04
N SER A 636 78.14 29.59 16.96
CA SER A 636 76.97 29.49 17.83
C SER A 636 76.88 30.64 18.83
N ASP A 637 75.68 31.08 19.23
CA ASP A 637 75.49 32.23 20.12
C ASP A 637 76.21 32.05 21.46
N SER A 638 76.30 30.79 21.93
CA SER A 638 77.05 30.45 23.13
C SER A 638 78.56 30.70 22.96
N THR A 639 79.12 30.44 21.79
CA THR A 639 80.53 30.68 21.48
C THR A 639 80.78 32.17 21.34
N GLU A 640 79.91 32.86 20.63
CA GLU A 640 79.97 34.30 20.44
C GLU A 640 79.84 35.10 21.73
N GLY A 641 78.92 34.71 22.60
CA GLY A 641 78.79 35.28 23.94
C GLY A 641 80.04 35.09 24.80
N ASP A 642 80.76 33.97 24.63
CA ASP A 642 82.04 33.74 25.32
C ASP A 642 83.22 34.52 24.68
N CYS A 643 83.19 34.72 23.35
CA CYS A 643 84.21 35.43 22.57
C CYS A 643 83.98 36.96 22.47
N GLY A 644 82.81 37.44 22.88
CA GLY A 644 82.44 38.85 22.90
C GLY A 644 81.96 39.43 21.56
N SER A 645 81.52 38.58 20.63
CA SER A 645 80.77 38.97 19.44
C SER A 645 79.27 39.10 19.72
N ASP A 646 78.52 39.67 18.77
CA ASP A 646 77.08 39.92 18.87
C ASP A 646 76.33 38.86 18.05
N PRO A 647 75.59 37.93 18.69
CA PRO A 647 75.00 36.77 18.02
C PRO A 647 73.77 37.07 17.16
N MET A 648 73.58 38.32 16.79
CA MET A 648 72.42 38.81 16.04
C MET A 648 72.87 39.69 14.86
N ASP A 649 74.18 39.67 14.54
CA ASP A 649 74.80 40.53 13.52
C ASP A 649 75.89 39.74 12.79
N ASP A 650 75.55 39.21 11.61
CA ASP A 650 76.43 38.42 10.74
C ASP A 650 77.80 39.04 10.43
N GLY A 651 77.94 40.35 10.67
CA GLY A 651 79.17 41.11 10.51
C GLY A 651 80.08 41.05 11.73
N SER A 652 79.65 40.42 12.83
CA SER A 652 80.25 40.46 14.15
C SER A 652 81.05 39.22 14.54
N VAL A 653 81.58 38.41 13.63
CA VAL A 653 82.36 37.19 13.97
C VAL A 653 83.46 37.34 15.07
N PRO A 654 83.67 36.30 15.90
CA PRO A 654 84.86 36.18 16.75
C PRO A 654 86.18 36.32 15.98
N MET A 655 87.21 36.86 16.64
CA MET A 655 88.56 36.90 16.08
C MET A 655 89.22 35.52 16.27
N ASP A 656 89.66 34.91 15.18
CA ASP A 656 90.27 33.58 15.09
C ASP A 656 91.44 33.69 14.11
N ASN A 657 92.64 33.95 14.66
CA ASN A 657 93.80 34.37 13.88
C ASN A 657 94.49 33.19 13.16
N ASP A 658 94.39 31.97 13.68
CA ASP A 658 94.92 30.76 13.03
C ASP A 658 93.87 29.99 12.20
N GLY A 659 92.58 30.27 12.42
CA GLY A 659 91.45 29.73 11.68
C GLY A 659 91.05 28.32 12.11
N ASP A 660 91.35 27.91 13.35
CA ASP A 660 91.09 26.56 13.86
C ASP A 660 89.67 26.35 14.43
N GLY A 661 88.90 27.43 14.57
CA GLY A 661 87.54 27.43 15.11
C GLY A 661 87.46 27.69 16.62
N ASN A 662 88.56 28.04 17.27
CA ASN A 662 88.57 28.68 18.58
C ASN A 662 88.89 30.17 18.41
N CYS A 663 88.16 31.04 19.08
CA CYS A 663 88.50 32.47 19.04
C CYS A 663 89.74 32.75 19.89
N ASP A 664 90.55 33.73 19.51
CA ASP A 664 91.80 34.14 20.18
C ASP A 664 91.63 34.31 21.71
N SER A 665 90.44 34.74 22.16
CA SER A 665 90.19 34.94 23.60
C SER A 665 90.09 33.65 24.42
N LEU A 666 89.83 32.52 23.75
CA LEU A 666 89.69 31.18 24.31
C LEU A 666 90.75 30.20 23.78
N ASP A 667 91.48 30.59 22.75
CA ASP A 667 92.61 29.86 22.20
C ASP A 667 93.86 30.06 23.10
N PRO A 668 94.60 28.99 23.42
CA PRO A 668 95.92 29.09 24.06
C PRO A 668 97.09 29.35 23.10
N ASP A 669 96.90 29.33 21.78
CA ASP A 669 97.93 29.40 20.72
C ASP A 669 97.39 30.15 19.49
N ASP A 670 97.23 31.47 19.62
CA ASP A 670 96.47 32.37 18.73
C ASP A 670 96.98 32.42 17.27
N ASP A 671 98.23 32.03 16.98
CA ASP A 671 98.77 31.97 15.62
C ASP A 671 99.15 30.56 15.14
N GLY A 672 98.90 29.55 15.99
CA GLY A 672 99.02 28.13 15.67
C GLY A 672 100.45 27.68 15.36
N ASP A 673 101.47 28.40 15.82
CA ASP A 673 102.88 28.06 15.56
C ASP A 673 103.42 26.94 16.48
N GLY A 674 102.67 26.64 17.54
CA GLY A 674 102.96 25.60 18.53
C GLY A 674 103.57 26.13 19.84
N VAL A 675 103.69 27.45 20.00
CA VAL A 675 104.12 28.12 21.22
C VAL A 675 102.93 28.89 21.81
N ALA A 676 102.50 28.50 23.00
CA ALA A 676 101.33 29.12 23.63
C ALA A 676 101.56 30.63 23.91
N ASP A 677 100.53 31.47 23.74
CA ASP A 677 100.62 32.94 23.80
C ASP A 677 101.30 33.47 25.06
N GLY A 678 101.14 32.76 26.18
CA GLY A 678 101.72 33.15 27.47
C GLY A 678 103.24 32.99 27.53
N ASP A 679 103.81 32.17 26.65
CA ASP A 679 105.23 31.90 26.47
C ASP A 679 105.78 32.46 25.14
N ASP A 680 104.91 33.02 24.29
CA ASP A 680 105.26 33.60 22.98
C ASP A 680 105.50 35.12 23.05
N ALA A 681 106.60 35.60 22.45
CA ALA A 681 106.90 37.03 22.35
C ALA A 681 106.03 37.78 21.33
N PHE A 682 105.54 37.09 20.31
CA PHE A 682 104.66 37.57 19.24
C PHE A 682 103.44 36.64 19.02
N PRO A 683 102.48 36.59 19.97
CA PRO A 683 101.35 35.64 19.94
C PRO A 683 100.40 35.68 18.73
N PHE A 684 100.62 36.56 17.75
CA PHE A 684 99.75 36.69 16.58
C PHE A 684 100.53 36.57 15.26
N ASP A 685 101.82 36.24 15.31
CA ASP A 685 102.70 36.11 14.16
C ASP A 685 103.47 34.79 14.24
N GLY A 686 102.85 33.72 13.74
CA GLY A 686 103.39 32.35 13.83
C GLY A 686 104.67 32.08 13.03
N LEU A 687 105.41 33.13 12.66
CA LEU A 687 106.77 33.09 12.14
C LEU A 687 107.82 33.55 13.17
N GLU A 688 107.42 34.13 14.31
CA GLU A 688 108.30 34.71 15.33
C GLU A 688 107.80 34.33 16.73
N TRP A 689 108.65 33.75 17.58
CA TRP A 689 108.24 33.31 18.94
C TRP A 689 109.19 33.76 20.06
N ASP A 690 110.43 34.13 19.71
CA ASP A 690 111.47 34.60 20.65
C ASP A 690 111.90 36.04 20.30
N ASP A 691 112.09 36.89 21.31
CA ASP A 691 112.70 38.24 21.22
C ASP A 691 113.79 38.35 22.31
N THR A 692 115.02 37.98 21.94
CA THR A 692 116.10 37.74 22.90
C THR A 692 116.65 39.03 23.52
N ASP A 693 116.70 40.14 22.78
CA ASP A 693 117.20 41.42 23.26
C ASP A 693 116.07 42.41 23.67
N GLY A 694 114.82 42.11 23.30
CA GLY A 694 113.63 42.86 23.66
C GLY A 694 113.40 44.11 22.81
N ASP A 695 113.92 44.15 21.58
CA ASP A 695 113.80 45.31 20.69
C ASP A 695 112.46 45.36 19.91
N GLY A 696 111.71 44.27 19.94
CA GLY A 696 110.41 44.10 19.29
C GLY A 696 110.48 43.58 17.85
N ILE A 697 111.63 43.07 17.40
CA ILE A 697 111.80 42.24 16.21
C ILE A 697 112.11 40.82 16.69
N GLY A 698 111.39 39.82 16.16
CA GLY A 698 111.63 38.44 16.58
C GLY A 698 112.94 37.90 16.01
N ASN A 699 113.55 36.95 16.74
CA ASN A 699 114.84 36.37 16.41
C ASN A 699 114.92 35.75 15.00
N ASN A 700 113.81 35.32 14.37
CA ASN A 700 113.89 34.78 13.01
C ASN A 700 114.05 35.88 11.95
N ALA A 701 113.71 37.13 12.29
CA ALA A 701 113.84 38.31 11.43
C ALA A 701 114.95 39.28 11.87
N ASP A 702 115.38 39.24 13.13
CA ASP A 702 116.49 40.06 13.63
C ASP A 702 117.84 39.54 13.09
N GLU A 703 118.78 40.46 12.87
CA GLU A 703 120.16 40.15 12.45
C GLU A 703 121.18 40.33 13.60
N ASP A 704 120.76 40.78 14.79
CA ASP A 704 121.57 41.04 15.99
C ASP A 704 120.78 40.61 17.25
N ASP A 705 120.48 39.31 17.35
CA ASP A 705 119.53 38.72 18.31
C ASP A 705 119.81 39.06 19.79
N ASP A 706 121.06 39.40 20.15
CA ASP A 706 121.43 39.76 21.52
C ASP A 706 121.71 41.25 21.75
N GLY A 707 121.62 42.06 20.69
CA GLY A 707 121.71 43.51 20.72
C GLY A 707 123.09 44.06 21.10
N ASP A 708 124.17 43.29 20.88
CA ASP A 708 125.54 43.71 21.22
C ASP A 708 126.25 44.51 20.12
N GLN A 709 125.58 44.71 18.98
CA GLN A 709 126.02 45.39 17.75
C GLN A 709 126.91 44.54 16.83
N PHE A 710 127.03 43.23 17.08
CA PHE A 710 127.61 42.29 16.15
C PHE A 710 126.50 41.45 15.55
N SER A 711 126.36 41.50 14.21
CA SER A 711 125.32 40.69 13.57
C SER A 711 125.56 39.20 13.79
N ASP A 712 124.51 38.40 13.90
CA ASP A 712 124.60 36.97 14.19
C ASP A 712 125.52 36.24 13.21
N SER A 713 125.47 36.65 11.93
CA SER A 713 126.32 36.09 10.88
C SER A 713 127.82 36.35 11.09
N PHE A 714 128.17 37.51 11.65
CA PHE A 714 129.55 37.87 11.98
C PHE A 714 130.02 37.13 13.23
N GLU A 715 129.13 36.98 14.20
CA GLU A 715 129.40 36.24 15.42
C GLU A 715 129.61 34.75 15.20
N GLU A 716 128.77 34.12 14.37
CA GLU A 716 128.98 32.73 13.95
C GLU A 716 130.34 32.54 13.27
N ASP A 717 130.71 33.45 12.37
CA ASP A 717 132.01 33.43 11.68
C ASP A 717 133.20 33.62 12.64
N CYS A 718 132.99 34.38 13.72
CA CYS A 718 134.00 34.64 14.76
C CYS A 718 133.89 33.72 15.99
N ALA A 719 133.04 32.69 15.93
CA ALA A 719 132.78 31.73 17.00
C ALA A 719 132.34 32.35 18.34
N SER A 720 131.69 33.51 18.29
CA SER A 720 130.91 34.07 19.39
C SER A 720 129.44 33.61 19.31
N ASN A 721 128.58 34.01 20.26
CA ASN A 721 127.26 33.38 20.43
C ASN A 721 126.16 34.44 20.23
N PRO A 722 125.36 34.34 19.15
CA PRO A 722 124.41 35.37 18.73
C PRO A 722 123.25 35.64 19.70
N LEU A 723 123.06 34.78 20.71
CA LEU A 723 122.00 34.92 21.71
C LEU A 723 122.53 35.40 23.07
N ASN A 724 123.76 35.93 23.16
CA ASN A 724 124.37 36.31 24.42
C ASN A 724 125.37 37.46 24.28
N SER A 725 124.89 38.67 24.53
CA SER A 725 125.62 39.94 24.41
C SER A 725 126.88 40.10 25.26
N ALA A 726 127.22 39.13 26.10
CA ALA A 726 128.51 39.06 26.78
C ALA A 726 129.59 38.35 25.95
N SER A 727 129.22 37.72 24.83
CA SER A 727 130.06 36.92 23.96
C SER A 727 130.41 37.73 22.71
N VAL A 728 131.40 38.62 22.79
CA VAL A 728 131.84 39.40 21.62
C VAL A 728 133.03 38.74 20.89
N PRO A 729 133.14 38.87 19.56
CA PRO A 729 134.33 38.51 18.79
C PRO A 729 135.62 39.15 19.34
N GLY A 730 136.71 38.39 19.43
CA GLY A 730 138.03 38.90 19.84
C GLY A 730 138.82 39.48 18.67
N ASP A 731 139.51 40.61 18.89
CA ASP A 731 140.43 41.27 17.94
C ASP A 731 141.69 41.72 18.71
N LEU A 732 142.76 40.94 18.62
CA LEU A 732 143.93 41.03 19.50
C LEU A 732 144.98 42.03 19.02
N ASP A 733 145.07 42.29 17.71
CA ASP A 733 146.01 43.25 17.14
C ASP A 733 145.37 44.57 16.64
N GLY A 734 144.04 44.61 16.59
CA GLY A 734 143.22 45.81 16.42
C GLY A 734 143.09 46.24 14.96
N ASP A 735 142.99 45.30 14.03
CA ASP A 735 142.84 45.55 12.59
C ASP A 735 141.40 45.38 12.05
N ASP A 736 140.42 45.20 12.97
CA ASP A 736 138.99 44.97 12.72
C ASP A 736 138.68 43.62 12.02
N ILE A 737 139.59 42.64 12.07
CA ILE A 737 139.37 41.24 11.70
C ILE A 737 139.47 40.40 12.98
N CYS A 738 138.48 39.54 13.25
CA CYS A 738 138.51 38.76 14.48
C CYS A 738 139.62 37.68 14.46
N ASP A 739 140.15 37.34 15.63
CA ASP A 739 141.29 36.44 15.82
C ASP A 739 141.14 35.08 15.10
N GLU A 740 139.91 34.55 15.00
CA GLU A 740 139.65 33.28 14.30
C GLU A 740 139.69 33.42 12.77
N MET A 741 139.55 34.65 12.25
CA MET A 741 139.63 34.99 10.84
C MET A 741 141.01 35.56 10.43
N ASP A 742 141.89 35.94 11.38
CA ASP A 742 143.25 36.44 11.13
C ASP A 742 144.37 35.41 11.41
N PRO A 743 145.11 34.93 10.37
CA PRO A 743 146.20 33.98 10.53
C PRO A 743 147.56 34.56 11.01
N ASP A 744 147.78 35.88 11.10
CA ASP A 744 149.06 36.48 11.58
C ASP A 744 148.89 37.70 12.50
N ASP A 745 148.38 37.43 13.69
CA ASP A 745 148.08 38.29 14.85
C ASP A 745 149.30 39.04 15.48
N THR A 746 150.22 39.58 14.68
CA THR A 746 151.43 40.31 15.18
C THR A 746 151.91 41.49 14.35
N ASP A 747 151.34 41.76 13.18
CA ASP A 747 151.84 42.77 12.24
C ASP A 747 151.22 44.17 12.46
N GLY A 748 150.16 44.24 13.25
CA GLY A 748 149.63 45.47 13.87
C GLY A 748 149.02 46.44 12.85
N PRO A 749 148.43 47.56 13.31
CA PRO A 749 147.42 48.30 12.55
C PRO A 749 147.95 49.09 11.33
N ASN A 750 149.20 48.87 10.90
CA ASN A 750 149.80 49.50 9.72
C ASN A 750 150.54 48.51 8.80
N TYR A 751 150.35 47.20 8.95
CA TYR A 751 150.86 46.24 7.97
C TYR A 751 150.08 46.36 6.65
N VAL A 752 150.82 46.33 5.54
CA VAL A 752 150.29 46.35 4.18
C VAL A 752 151.08 45.30 3.41
N ASP A 753 150.41 44.26 2.94
CA ASP A 753 151.03 43.11 2.26
C ASP A 753 151.90 43.57 1.06
N PRO A 754 153.19 43.22 0.99
CA PRO A 754 154.06 43.54 -0.13
C PRO A 754 153.68 42.88 -1.47
N ASN A 755 152.59 42.11 -1.56
CA ASN A 755 151.98 41.60 -2.80
C ASN A 755 150.76 42.39 -3.29
N GLU A 756 150.48 43.58 -2.75
CA GLU A 756 149.39 44.43 -3.26
C GLU A 756 149.66 44.96 -4.68
N ASP A 757 148.92 44.43 -5.66
CA ASP A 757 148.69 45.08 -6.95
C ASP A 757 147.66 46.22 -6.76
N ASN A 758 148.14 47.36 -6.27
CA ASN A 758 147.66 48.72 -6.51
C ASN A 758 146.14 48.94 -6.75
N GLY A 759 145.30 48.39 -5.87
CA GLY A 759 143.89 48.74 -5.68
C GLY A 759 143.73 49.82 -4.60
N THR A 760 143.99 51.07 -4.96
CA THR A 760 143.71 52.28 -4.15
C THR A 760 142.20 52.36 -3.82
N PRO A 761 141.76 52.84 -2.65
CA PRO A 761 141.47 52.06 -1.46
C PRO A 761 140.06 52.32 -0.90
N GLY A 762 139.66 51.53 0.11
CA GLY A 762 138.47 51.77 0.92
C GLY A 762 138.42 53.17 1.54
N PHE A 763 137.23 53.74 1.57
CA PHE A 763 136.44 53.74 2.80
C PHE A 763 134.98 53.53 2.41
N GLY A 764 134.43 52.43 2.90
CA GLY A 764 133.01 52.11 2.83
C GLY A 764 132.21 53.08 3.69
N LEU A 765 131.12 53.54 3.11
CA LEU A 765 129.79 53.61 3.71
C LEU A 765 128.86 53.81 2.50
N ILE A 766 128.59 52.69 1.83
CA ILE A 766 127.56 52.53 0.81
C ILE A 766 126.24 52.76 1.55
N SER A 767 125.50 53.83 1.19
CA SER A 767 124.46 53.80 0.16
C SER A 767 123.33 52.84 0.55
N ALA A 768 122.16 53.35 0.90
CA ALA A 768 121.17 53.85 -0.07
C ALA A 768 120.01 52.85 -0.08
N LEU A 769 118.82 53.26 0.36
CA LEU A 769 117.83 53.85 -0.54
C LEU A 769 117.27 52.81 -1.52
N ALA A 770 116.10 52.25 -1.19
CA ALA A 770 115.01 52.01 -2.15
C ALA A 770 113.77 51.57 -1.34
N VAL A 771 112.65 52.29 -1.32
CA VAL A 771 111.73 52.64 -2.43
C VAL A 771 110.70 51.53 -2.69
N LEU A 772 109.46 51.91 -2.36
CA LEU A 772 108.19 51.62 -3.02
C LEU A 772 107.82 50.16 -3.36
N ALA A 773 106.76 49.75 -2.67
CA ALA A 773 105.41 49.59 -3.20
C ALA A 773 105.09 48.43 -4.15
N LEU A 774 103.99 47.80 -3.74
CA LEU A 774 102.90 47.24 -4.53
C LEU A 774 103.18 45.94 -5.29
N ALA A 775 102.42 44.92 -4.92
CA ALA A 775 101.57 44.07 -5.77
C ALA A 775 101.10 42.87 -4.93
N ALA A 776 99.98 42.18 -5.16
CA ALA A 776 98.77 42.34 -5.95
C ALA A 776 97.98 41.00 -5.82
N PHE A 777 96.65 41.08 -5.74
CA PHE A 777 95.67 40.21 -6.42
C PHE A 777 95.85 38.67 -6.54
N ALA A 778 94.80 37.94 -6.14
CA ALA A 778 93.97 37.01 -6.95
C ALA A 778 92.69 36.71 -6.14
N ARG A 779 91.42 36.72 -6.58
CA ARG A 779 90.65 36.34 -7.80
C ARG A 779 90.26 34.84 -7.87
N ARG A 780 88.96 34.55 -7.66
CA ARG A 780 87.97 33.93 -8.59
C ARG A 780 87.34 32.56 -8.21
N ASP A 781 86.01 32.55 -8.40
CA ASP A 781 85.03 31.44 -8.59
C ASP A 781 84.62 30.61 -7.38
#